data_AF-A0AA41L469-F1
#
_entry.id   AF-A0AA41L469-F1
#
_cell.length_a   1.000
_cell.length_b   1.000
_cell.length_c   1.000
_cell.angle_alpha   90.00
_cell.angle_beta   90.00
_cell.angle_gamma   90.00
#
_symmetry.space_group_name_H-M   'P 1'
#
loop_
_entity.id
_entity.type
_entity.pdbx_description
1 polymer ?
#
loop_
_entity_poly.entity_id
_entity_poly.type
_entity_poly.pdbx_seq_one_letter_code
_entity_poly.pdbx_strand_id
1 'polypeptide(L)'
;MKKILSDLRVVLTPEGKNIVTISEKYFSVSENAAVLLRLIISSPNSDANLLASALSSKIGYSVTEEEINQALDDFPDDFFLTSTQRTKFTFSLPIIKGRILNLFAGFLSPLLHPFLAIPLIFLVGYFLIKFHQDFSMAESGTVETAAFILLGIIFHELGHAAACYSAKVRPGLIGFGFQGVFPSFYTDVSDIWTAGRRQKIVVDLGGIYFQLIYAALLSQFVESNPALVGAVQISVLLALSSALPYFKFDGYWALADFLGKDNLSQWMEIRSSELREKVLSRNLERDDVLSLVGLMSYFLGVVFLCTWIGAHFIKGISSIVMIIAERWPNVMSFDLAAQYMFLVIMVLSTVPMVLSAWRCIIWLVGAGFVVKVKNIAFILKQLLCILTIRLFAPFFYFSSKHRNFMANVAAGVNLVVPKLPKATWVPMQAVVGKYRERAWITLLSTLDTHTGMNLVRRTHEIMSKENLVSVFSTPGAAIIAAPHFGSFVTGALMLMDAAGNERKLHFFYADPEKEPDNAFFEPFYKRYFPDLSVIYNNKRGMVAAARALKNGDIVVILPDVFNSAHNTSVSFLGKDISVMPGIAYFNKKYNARVIPVVSEFSGNLGVRIYVGDDLKLKKSNLELPDDAHVMQEVFTSVEKWVRKSPGDWHCWWKFYYQVSNGMVASN
;
A
#
# COMPACT_ATOMS: atom_id res chain seq x y z
N MET A 1 0.87 28.02 -11.12
CA MET A 1 -0.31 28.80 -10.65
C MET A 1 -1.36 29.08 -11.73
N LYS A 2 -1.10 29.81 -12.83
CA LYS A 2 -2.17 30.18 -13.81
C LYS A 2 -3.00 29.00 -14.36
N LYS A 3 -2.37 27.84 -14.59
CA LYS A 3 -3.04 26.61 -15.05
C LYS A 3 -3.92 25.93 -13.99
N ILE A 4 -3.70 26.25 -12.72
CA ILE A 4 -4.34 25.68 -11.52
C ILE A 4 -5.53 26.56 -11.10
N LEU A 5 -5.41 27.88 -11.29
CA LEU A 5 -6.40 28.87 -10.85
C LEU A 5 -7.76 28.76 -11.57
N SER A 6 -7.81 28.22 -12.78
CA SER A 6 -9.08 28.03 -13.51
C SER A 6 -9.99 26.98 -12.87
N ASP A 7 -9.39 25.98 -12.21
CA ASP A 7 -10.09 24.81 -11.69
C ASP A 7 -10.22 24.85 -10.16
N LEU A 8 -9.53 25.80 -9.51
CA LEU A 8 -9.50 25.97 -8.07
C LEU A 8 -10.82 26.59 -7.57
N ARG A 9 -11.48 25.91 -6.63
CA ARG A 9 -12.66 26.41 -5.92
C ARG A 9 -12.48 26.26 -4.42
N VAL A 10 -13.02 27.21 -3.65
CA VAL A 10 -13.02 27.16 -2.18
C VAL A 10 -14.46 27.23 -1.68
N VAL A 11 -14.92 26.16 -1.05
CA VAL A 11 -16.29 25.99 -0.55
C VAL A 11 -16.26 25.91 0.97
N LEU A 12 -17.16 26.64 1.63
CA LEU A 12 -17.39 26.52 3.07
C LEU A 12 -18.59 25.58 3.28
N THR A 13 -18.40 24.49 4.01
CA THR A 13 -19.51 23.58 4.33
C THR A 13 -20.42 24.16 5.41
N PRO A 14 -21.66 23.68 5.57
CA PRO A 14 -22.57 24.13 6.64
C PRO A 14 -21.99 23.99 8.06
N GLU A 15 -21.05 23.08 8.26
CA GLU A 15 -20.35 22.84 9.54
C GLU A 15 -19.10 23.70 9.73
N GLY A 16 -18.83 24.65 8.83
CA GLY A 16 -17.70 25.57 8.94
C GLY A 16 -16.35 25.01 8.46
N LYS A 17 -16.31 23.85 7.79
CA LYS A 17 -15.08 23.33 7.18
C LYS A 17 -14.82 24.01 5.83
N ASN A 18 -13.57 24.44 5.60
CA ASN A 18 -13.15 24.95 4.30
C ASN A 18 -12.62 23.81 3.43
N ILE A 19 -13.29 23.55 2.31
CA ILE A 19 -12.90 22.55 1.32
C ILE A 19 -12.41 23.24 0.06
N VAL A 20 -11.20 22.87 -0.36
CA VAL A 20 -10.60 23.31 -1.61
C VAL A 20 -10.74 22.20 -2.63
N THR A 21 -11.29 22.54 -3.79
CA THR A 21 -11.43 21.64 -4.94
C THR A 21 -10.51 22.09 -6.05
N ILE A 22 -9.69 21.19 -6.58
CA ILE A 22 -8.84 21.44 -7.75
C ILE A 22 -8.72 20.18 -8.59
N SER A 23 -9.04 20.28 -9.90
CA SER A 23 -8.97 19.15 -10.84
C SER A 23 -9.54 17.85 -10.25
N GLU A 24 -10.72 17.96 -9.60
CA GLU A 24 -11.47 16.87 -8.95
C GLU A 24 -10.82 16.24 -7.69
N LYS A 25 -9.79 16.88 -7.12
CA LYS A 25 -9.26 16.57 -5.78
C LYS A 25 -9.90 17.47 -4.74
N TYR A 26 -10.01 16.96 -3.50
CA TYR A 26 -10.65 17.63 -2.37
C TYR A 26 -9.69 17.71 -1.19
N PHE A 27 -9.44 18.91 -0.69
CA PHE A 27 -8.56 19.18 0.44
C PHE A 27 -9.31 19.93 1.54
N SER A 28 -9.22 19.47 2.78
CA SER A 28 -9.62 20.26 3.94
C SER A 28 -8.49 21.21 4.31
N VAL A 29 -8.77 22.50 4.39
CA VAL A 29 -7.76 23.53 4.70
C VAL A 29 -8.18 24.37 5.90
N SER A 30 -7.20 25.01 6.55
CA SER A 30 -7.47 25.99 7.61
C SER A 30 -8.20 27.22 7.06
N GLU A 31 -8.84 27.99 7.94
CA GLU A 31 -9.48 29.25 7.57
C GLU A 31 -8.51 30.23 6.91
N ASN A 32 -7.31 30.38 7.48
CA ASN A 32 -6.28 31.26 6.94
C ASN A 32 -5.84 30.83 5.52
N ALA A 33 -5.65 29.53 5.30
CA ALA A 33 -5.34 29.00 3.98
C ALA A 33 -6.49 29.23 2.98
N ALA A 34 -7.74 29.08 3.42
CA ALA A 34 -8.91 29.36 2.59
C ALA A 34 -9.00 30.84 2.19
N VAL A 35 -8.73 31.77 3.13
CA VAL A 35 -8.70 33.21 2.85
C VAL A 35 -7.59 33.55 1.85
N LEU A 36 -6.38 33.02 2.06
CA LEU A 36 -5.26 33.19 1.12
C LEU A 36 -5.61 32.69 -0.28
N LEU A 37 -6.15 31.48 -0.41
CA LEU A 37 -6.54 30.92 -1.71
C LEU A 37 -7.64 31.74 -2.39
N ARG A 38 -8.63 32.26 -1.65
CA ARG A 38 -9.63 33.18 -2.21
C ARG A 38 -9.01 34.48 -2.72
N LEU A 39 -8.02 35.03 -2.02
CA LEU A 39 -7.29 36.21 -2.46
C LEU A 39 -6.54 35.93 -3.77
N ILE A 40 -5.83 34.80 -3.86
CA ILE A 40 -5.12 34.39 -5.07
C ILE A 40 -6.08 34.20 -6.25
N ILE A 41 -7.27 33.61 -6.03
CA ILE A 41 -8.30 33.47 -7.08
C ILE A 41 -8.80 34.84 -7.55
N SER A 42 -9.04 35.77 -6.63
CA SER A 42 -9.54 37.11 -6.96
C SER A 42 -8.51 38.01 -7.65
N SER A 43 -7.22 37.79 -7.36
CA SER A 43 -6.12 38.64 -7.84
C SER A 43 -4.94 37.78 -8.37
N PRO A 44 -5.12 37.10 -9.52
CA PRO A 44 -4.20 36.06 -10.00
C PRO A 44 -2.82 36.56 -10.46
N ASN A 45 -2.62 37.88 -10.55
CA ASN A 45 -1.33 38.52 -10.90
C ASN A 45 -0.72 39.32 -9.73
N SER A 46 -1.30 39.26 -8.53
CA SER A 46 -0.73 39.93 -7.36
C SER A 46 0.58 39.27 -6.93
N ASP A 47 1.56 40.09 -6.58
CA ASP A 47 2.79 39.62 -5.94
C ASP A 47 2.53 39.21 -4.47
N ALA A 48 3.52 38.55 -3.87
CA ALA A 48 3.44 38.05 -2.50
C ALA A 48 3.29 39.19 -1.48
N ASN A 49 3.81 40.39 -1.76
CA ASN A 49 3.65 41.58 -0.89
C ASN A 49 2.21 42.10 -0.84
N LEU A 50 1.53 42.16 -1.99
CA LEU A 50 0.13 42.55 -2.07
C LEU A 50 -0.77 41.51 -1.40
N LEU A 51 -0.46 40.22 -1.55
CA LEU A 51 -1.18 39.14 -0.87
C LEU A 51 -0.98 39.21 0.65
N ALA A 52 0.25 39.45 1.12
CA ALA A 52 0.58 39.60 2.53
C ALA A 52 -0.18 40.78 3.16
N SER A 53 -0.23 41.92 2.48
CA SER A 53 -0.97 43.12 2.93
C SER A 53 -2.48 42.87 2.99
N ALA A 54 -3.05 42.23 1.96
CA ALA A 54 -4.48 41.91 1.91
C ALA A 54 -4.89 40.85 2.94
N LEU A 55 -4.02 39.86 3.19
CA LEU A 55 -4.26 38.82 4.19
C LEU A 55 -4.17 39.42 5.60
N SER A 56 -3.16 40.26 5.87
CA SER A 56 -2.98 40.97 7.14
C SER A 56 -4.23 41.77 7.53
N SER A 57 -4.81 42.48 6.56
CA SER A 57 -6.04 43.25 6.76
C SER A 57 -7.27 42.39 7.08
N LYS A 58 -7.30 41.12 6.65
CA LYS A 58 -8.44 40.22 6.86
C LYS A 58 -8.36 39.40 8.14
N ILE A 59 -7.16 39.00 8.53
CA ILE A 59 -6.94 38.12 9.69
C ILE A 59 -6.56 38.88 10.97
N GLY A 60 -6.21 40.17 10.86
CA GLY A 60 -5.97 41.05 12.01
C GLY A 60 -4.55 40.98 12.61
N TYR A 61 -3.60 40.31 11.96
CA TYR A 61 -2.18 40.30 12.35
C TYR A 61 -1.28 40.47 11.12
N SER A 62 -0.06 40.98 11.33
CA SER A 62 0.88 41.23 10.24
C SER A 62 1.40 39.93 9.64
N VAL A 63 1.25 39.80 8.32
CA VAL A 63 1.84 38.72 7.51
C VAL A 63 2.87 39.34 6.59
N THR A 64 4.01 38.67 6.46
CA THR A 64 5.14 39.07 5.62
C THR A 64 5.12 38.35 4.27
N GLU A 65 5.87 38.88 3.30
CA GLU A 65 6.08 38.22 2.00
C GLU A 65 6.67 36.82 2.15
N GLU A 66 7.61 36.67 3.08
CA GLU A 66 8.33 35.43 3.35
C GLU A 66 7.38 34.35 3.89
N GLU A 67 6.45 34.71 4.78
CA GLU A 67 5.40 33.81 5.29
C GLU A 67 4.40 33.40 4.20
N ILE A 68 4.08 34.28 3.24
CA ILE A 68 3.23 33.92 2.09
C ILE A 68 3.95 32.91 1.20
N ASN A 69 5.22 33.15 0.87
CA ASN A 69 6.00 32.23 0.03
C ASN A 69 6.18 30.87 0.72
N GLN A 70 6.48 30.87 2.02
CA GLN A 70 6.57 29.65 2.81
C GLN A 70 5.24 28.90 2.85
N ALA A 71 4.12 29.59 3.07
CA ALA A 71 2.80 28.97 3.05
C ALA A 71 2.43 28.38 1.68
N LEU A 72 2.92 28.97 0.58
CA LEU A 72 2.75 28.43 -0.78
C LEU A 72 3.61 27.18 -1.02
N ASP A 73 4.83 27.17 -0.48
CA ASP A 73 5.75 26.02 -0.53
C ASP A 73 5.29 24.85 0.36
N ASP A 74 4.56 25.13 1.45
CA ASP A 74 4.00 24.13 2.36
C ASP A 74 2.80 23.36 1.76
N PHE A 75 2.21 23.83 0.64
CA PHE A 75 1.19 23.03 -0.04
C PHE A 75 1.81 21.76 -0.62
N PRO A 76 1.21 20.58 -0.41
CA PRO A 76 1.77 19.34 -0.90
C PRO A 76 1.90 19.38 -2.42
N ASP A 77 2.96 18.81 -2.99
CA ASP A 77 3.19 18.76 -4.45
C ASP A 77 1.95 18.26 -5.22
N ASP A 78 1.23 17.30 -4.62
CA ASP A 78 -0.04 16.76 -5.11
C ASP A 78 -1.15 17.79 -5.34
N PHE A 79 -1.10 18.92 -4.63
CA PHE A 79 -1.98 20.08 -4.81
C PHE A 79 -1.74 20.75 -6.16
N PHE A 80 -0.49 20.78 -6.64
CA PHE A 80 -0.11 21.41 -7.90
C PHE A 80 -0.12 20.45 -9.10
N LEU A 81 -0.20 19.14 -8.85
CA LEU A 81 -0.30 18.13 -9.90
C LEU A 81 -1.70 18.11 -10.53
N THR A 82 -1.80 18.65 -11.76
CA THR A 82 -3.00 18.62 -12.61
C THR A 82 -3.21 17.29 -13.34
N SER A 83 -2.32 16.30 -13.17
CA SER A 83 -2.44 15.00 -13.85
C SER A 83 -3.43 14.09 -13.12
N THR A 84 -4.40 13.61 -13.89
CA THR A 84 -5.48 12.72 -13.47
C THR A 84 -5.02 11.27 -13.42
N GLN A 85 -4.34 10.84 -12.36
CA GLN A 85 -4.45 9.43 -11.96
C GLN A 85 -5.48 9.31 -10.84
N ARG A 86 -6.74 9.45 -11.26
CA ARG A 86 -7.89 8.93 -10.52
C ARG A 86 -7.85 7.41 -10.62
N THR A 87 -7.16 6.72 -9.73
CA THR A 87 -7.70 5.44 -9.28
C THR A 87 -7.08 5.03 -7.95
N LYS A 88 -7.90 4.98 -6.90
CA LYS A 88 -7.67 4.10 -5.74
C LYS A 88 -7.64 2.61 -6.12
N PHE A 89 -8.07 2.29 -7.34
CA PHE A 89 -8.15 0.96 -7.92
C PHE A 89 -6.93 0.67 -8.82
N THR A 90 -6.41 -0.55 -8.76
CA THR A 90 -5.30 -0.98 -9.64
C THR A 90 -5.70 -0.96 -11.11
N PHE A 91 -7.00 -1.09 -11.38
CA PHE A 91 -7.64 -1.04 -12.69
C PHE A 91 -9.09 -0.56 -12.51
N SER A 92 -9.59 0.30 -13.41
CA SER A 92 -11.00 0.71 -13.44
C SER A 92 -11.53 0.82 -14.87
N LEU A 93 -12.74 0.32 -15.08
CA LEU A 93 -13.51 0.44 -16.31
C LEU A 93 -14.77 1.28 -16.04
N PRO A 94 -14.93 2.47 -16.64
CA PRO A 94 -16.16 3.24 -16.51
C PRO A 94 -17.31 2.56 -17.27
N ILE A 95 -18.45 2.35 -16.59
CA ILE A 95 -19.63 1.69 -17.16
C ILE A 95 -20.68 2.74 -17.54
N ILE A 96 -21.06 3.61 -16.60
CA ILE A 96 -22.06 4.66 -16.82
C ILE A 96 -21.41 6.03 -16.57
N LYS A 97 -21.38 6.88 -17.59
CA LYS A 97 -20.83 8.24 -17.48
C LYS A 97 -21.75 9.14 -16.66
N GLY A 98 -21.15 10.07 -15.90
CA GLY A 98 -21.90 10.92 -14.96
C GLY A 98 -22.99 11.81 -15.55
N ARG A 99 -22.91 12.21 -16.83
CA ARG A 99 -24.01 12.96 -17.49
C ARG A 99 -25.29 12.12 -17.59
N ILE A 100 -25.15 10.86 -18.01
CA ILE A 100 -26.26 9.92 -18.15
C ILE A 100 -26.74 9.50 -16.76
N LEU A 101 -25.80 9.21 -15.86
CA LEU A 101 -26.11 8.82 -14.49
C LEU A 101 -26.93 9.89 -13.75
N ASN A 102 -26.63 11.17 -13.94
CA ASN A 102 -27.37 12.25 -13.30
C ASN A 102 -28.86 12.28 -13.69
N LEU A 103 -29.21 11.87 -14.93
CA LEU A 103 -30.60 11.77 -15.36
C LEU A 103 -31.33 10.64 -14.61
N PHE A 104 -30.72 9.45 -14.57
CA PHE A 104 -31.25 8.31 -13.84
C PHE A 104 -31.34 8.59 -12.33
N ALA A 105 -30.31 9.20 -11.76
CA ALA A 105 -30.27 9.60 -10.36
C ALA A 105 -31.42 10.55 -10.00
N GLY A 106 -31.74 11.52 -10.88
CA GLY A 106 -32.87 12.42 -10.69
C GLY A 106 -34.21 11.67 -10.65
N PHE A 107 -34.44 10.76 -11.61
CA PHE A 107 -35.65 9.94 -11.66
C PHE A 107 -35.81 9.02 -10.44
N LEU A 108 -34.69 8.47 -9.94
CA LEU A 108 -34.68 7.53 -8.82
C LEU A 108 -34.66 8.23 -7.45
N SER A 109 -34.24 9.49 -7.37
CA SER A 109 -34.14 10.24 -6.10
C SER A 109 -35.41 10.27 -5.24
N PRO A 110 -36.65 10.28 -5.78
CA PRO A 110 -37.86 10.21 -4.96
C PRO A 110 -37.96 8.93 -4.12
N LEU A 111 -37.28 7.85 -4.53
CA LEU A 111 -37.27 6.61 -3.76
C LEU A 111 -36.55 6.75 -2.41
N LEU A 112 -35.68 7.75 -2.21
CA LEU A 112 -35.01 8.02 -0.92
C LEU A 112 -35.95 8.56 0.18
N HIS A 113 -37.26 8.50 -0.02
CA HIS A 113 -38.23 9.02 0.91
C HIS A 113 -38.22 8.21 2.24
N PRO A 114 -38.06 8.85 3.42
CA PRO A 114 -37.88 8.14 4.69
C PRO A 114 -39.01 7.17 5.06
N PHE A 115 -40.25 7.40 4.58
CA PHE A 115 -41.37 6.47 4.79
C PHE A 115 -41.14 5.06 4.25
N LEU A 116 -40.33 4.90 3.19
CA LEU A 116 -39.99 3.57 2.69
C LEU A 116 -38.99 2.84 3.61
N ALA A 117 -38.33 3.52 4.57
CA ALA A 117 -37.41 2.85 5.50
C ALA A 117 -38.13 1.85 6.42
N ILE A 118 -39.35 2.16 6.86
CA ILE A 118 -40.13 1.31 7.78
C ILE A 118 -40.38 -0.08 7.18
N PRO A 119 -40.99 -0.24 5.99
CA PRO A 119 -41.20 -1.55 5.39
C PRO A 119 -39.89 -2.28 5.08
N LEU A 120 -38.81 -1.57 4.75
CA LEU A 120 -37.49 -2.20 4.53
C LEU A 120 -36.89 -2.78 5.81
N ILE A 121 -37.11 -2.16 6.97
CA ILE A 121 -36.70 -2.72 8.27
C ILE A 121 -37.48 -4.00 8.56
N PHE A 122 -38.80 -4.02 8.32
CA PHE A 122 -39.61 -5.24 8.47
C PHE A 122 -39.16 -6.34 7.50
N LEU A 123 -38.83 -6.00 6.26
CA LEU A 123 -38.27 -6.92 5.28
C LEU A 123 -36.97 -7.57 5.79
N VAL A 124 -36.03 -6.75 6.28
CA VAL A 124 -34.78 -7.23 6.88
C VAL A 124 -35.08 -8.17 8.05
N GLY A 125 -35.98 -7.80 8.96
CA GLY A 125 -36.37 -8.63 10.10
C GLY A 125 -36.97 -9.98 9.67
N TYR A 126 -37.91 -9.97 8.71
CA TYR A 126 -38.50 -11.17 8.14
C TYR A 126 -37.43 -12.09 7.53
N PHE A 127 -36.53 -11.54 6.73
CA PHE A 127 -35.47 -12.32 6.09
C PHE A 127 -34.46 -12.84 7.10
N LEU A 128 -34.11 -12.11 8.16
CA LEU A 128 -33.23 -12.63 9.21
C LEU A 128 -33.85 -13.84 9.94
N ILE A 129 -35.17 -13.81 10.20
CA ILE A 129 -35.89 -14.94 10.81
C ILE A 129 -35.91 -16.13 9.84
N LYS A 130 -36.26 -15.90 8.57
CA LYS A 130 -36.30 -16.95 7.55
C LYS A 130 -34.93 -17.54 7.22
N PHE A 131 -33.91 -16.70 7.15
CA PHE A 131 -32.52 -17.09 6.95
C PHE A 131 -32.00 -17.98 8.08
N HIS A 132 -32.42 -17.74 9.32
CA HIS A 132 -32.07 -18.61 10.44
C HIS A 132 -32.69 -20.02 10.33
N GLN A 133 -33.91 -20.10 9.80
CA GLN A 133 -34.70 -21.34 9.76
C GLN A 133 -34.40 -22.22 8.54
N ASP A 134 -34.28 -21.63 7.34
CA ASP A 134 -34.40 -22.37 6.06
C ASP A 134 -33.21 -22.14 5.09
N PHE A 135 -32.02 -21.71 5.57
CA PHE A 135 -30.89 -21.44 4.66
C PHE A 135 -30.39 -22.70 3.94
N SER A 136 -30.79 -22.84 2.68
CA SER A 136 -30.34 -23.87 1.74
C SER A 136 -29.46 -23.24 0.67
N MET A 137 -28.17 -23.58 0.64
CA MET A 137 -27.25 -23.13 -0.43
C MET A 137 -27.61 -23.70 -1.80
N ALA A 138 -28.46 -24.73 -1.86
CA ALA A 138 -28.75 -25.49 -3.08
C ALA A 138 -29.45 -24.66 -4.18
N GLU A 139 -30.25 -23.66 -3.83
CA GLU A 139 -31.00 -22.83 -4.79
C GLU A 139 -30.29 -21.50 -5.15
N SER A 140 -29.24 -21.16 -4.41
CA SER A 140 -28.51 -19.89 -4.58
C SER A 140 -27.44 -19.90 -5.68
N GLY A 141 -27.17 -21.07 -6.27
CA GLY A 141 -26.04 -21.30 -7.17
C GLY A 141 -26.34 -21.24 -8.67
N THR A 142 -27.55 -20.83 -9.09
CA THR A 142 -27.90 -20.77 -10.52
C THR A 142 -27.38 -19.51 -11.21
N VAL A 143 -27.19 -19.57 -12.53
CA VAL A 143 -26.79 -18.42 -13.36
C VAL A 143 -27.84 -17.30 -13.29
N GLU A 144 -29.13 -17.65 -13.23
CA GLU A 144 -30.22 -16.69 -13.09
C GLU A 144 -30.14 -15.94 -11.75
N THR A 145 -29.94 -16.67 -10.64
CA THR A 145 -29.73 -16.07 -9.32
C THR A 145 -28.54 -15.10 -9.33
N ALA A 146 -27.42 -15.49 -9.96
CA ALA A 146 -26.25 -14.64 -10.09
C ALA A 146 -26.53 -13.35 -10.90
N ALA A 147 -27.33 -13.43 -11.96
CA ALA A 147 -27.72 -12.26 -12.75
C ALA A 147 -28.58 -11.28 -11.93
N PHE A 148 -29.54 -11.78 -11.14
CA PHE A 148 -30.34 -10.94 -10.25
C PHE A 148 -29.50 -10.31 -9.13
N ILE A 149 -28.50 -11.01 -8.59
CA ILE A 149 -27.58 -10.44 -7.61
C ILE A 149 -26.75 -9.31 -8.24
N LEU A 150 -26.24 -9.53 -9.45
CA LEU A 150 -25.47 -8.51 -10.17
C LEU A 150 -26.30 -7.25 -10.43
N LEU A 151 -27.58 -7.41 -10.81
CA LEU A 151 -28.51 -6.29 -10.94
C LEU A 151 -28.71 -5.57 -9.60
N GLY A 152 -28.82 -6.30 -8.49
CA GLY A 152 -28.89 -5.71 -7.16
C GLY A 152 -27.67 -4.86 -6.79
N ILE A 153 -26.47 -5.28 -7.20
CA ILE A 153 -25.24 -4.49 -7.02
C ILE A 153 -25.29 -3.21 -7.88
N ILE A 154 -25.80 -3.28 -9.11
CA ILE A 154 -25.98 -2.06 -9.93
C ILE A 154 -27.00 -1.11 -9.28
N PHE A 155 -28.10 -1.64 -8.75
CA PHE A 155 -29.10 -0.84 -8.02
C PHE A 155 -28.52 -0.18 -6.77
N HIS A 156 -27.62 -0.86 -6.06
CA HIS A 156 -26.87 -0.30 -4.95
C HIS A 156 -26.08 0.94 -5.39
N GLU A 157 -25.30 0.84 -6.47
CA GLU A 157 -24.55 1.98 -7.01
C GLU A 157 -25.46 3.14 -7.47
N LEU A 158 -26.60 2.81 -8.08
CA LEU A 158 -27.61 3.82 -8.42
C LEU A 158 -28.18 4.53 -7.19
N GLY A 159 -28.23 3.86 -6.03
CA GLY A 159 -28.65 4.46 -4.76
C GLY A 159 -27.73 5.57 -4.29
N HIS A 160 -26.41 5.36 -4.35
CA HIS A 160 -25.44 6.43 -4.07
C HIS A 160 -25.59 7.59 -5.05
N ALA A 161 -25.78 7.30 -6.34
CA ALA A 161 -25.96 8.34 -7.35
C ALA A 161 -27.25 9.16 -7.12
N ALA A 162 -28.37 8.50 -6.81
CA ALA A 162 -29.63 9.14 -6.46
C ALA A 162 -29.51 9.99 -5.20
N ALA A 163 -28.73 9.54 -4.21
CA ALA A 163 -28.47 10.28 -2.99
C ALA A 163 -27.61 11.52 -3.23
N CYS A 164 -26.60 11.44 -4.10
CA CYS A 164 -25.84 12.63 -4.54
C CYS A 164 -26.77 13.67 -5.16
N TYR A 165 -27.64 13.25 -6.07
CA TYR A 165 -28.61 14.14 -6.72
C TYR A 165 -29.54 14.81 -5.69
N SER A 166 -30.08 14.04 -4.74
CA SER A 166 -30.90 14.56 -3.63
C SER A 166 -30.14 15.55 -2.74
N ALA A 167 -28.84 15.32 -2.54
CA ALA A 167 -27.93 16.23 -1.85
C ALA A 167 -27.59 17.51 -2.66
N LYS A 168 -28.12 17.67 -3.89
CA LYS A 168 -27.79 18.74 -4.85
C LYS A 168 -26.33 18.74 -5.27
N VAL A 169 -25.72 17.55 -5.25
CA VAL A 169 -24.35 17.30 -5.67
C VAL A 169 -24.38 16.41 -6.90
N ARG A 170 -23.43 16.60 -7.81
CA ARG A 170 -23.41 15.82 -9.04
C ARG A 170 -22.81 14.43 -8.79
N PRO A 171 -23.51 13.34 -9.14
CA PRO A 171 -22.88 12.03 -9.14
C PRO A 171 -21.84 11.94 -10.27
N GLY A 172 -20.70 11.31 -9.98
CA GLY A 172 -19.64 11.02 -10.95
C GLY A 172 -20.04 9.86 -11.87
N LEU A 173 -19.12 8.94 -12.16
CA LEU A 173 -19.40 7.74 -12.96
C LEU A 173 -19.70 6.53 -12.08
N ILE A 174 -20.44 5.55 -12.62
CA ILE A 174 -20.41 4.17 -12.11
C ILE A 174 -19.37 3.39 -12.90
N GLY A 175 -18.49 2.68 -12.21
CA GLY A 175 -17.44 1.88 -12.80
C GLY A 175 -17.30 0.52 -12.15
N PHE A 176 -16.44 -0.30 -12.75
CA PHE A 176 -16.00 -1.57 -12.20
C PHE A 176 -14.48 -1.56 -12.07
N GLY A 177 -13.94 -1.99 -10.94
CA GLY A 177 -12.50 -1.98 -10.71
C GLY A 177 -12.04 -2.98 -9.66
N PHE A 178 -10.74 -3.00 -9.41
CA PHE A 178 -10.12 -3.89 -8.42
C PHE A 178 -9.57 -3.10 -7.24
N GLN A 179 -10.17 -3.27 -6.06
CA GLN A 179 -9.66 -2.71 -4.81
C GLN A 179 -8.65 -3.71 -4.24
N GLY A 180 -7.37 -3.54 -4.61
CA GLY A 180 -6.36 -4.56 -4.41
C GLY A 180 -6.61 -5.74 -5.36
N VAL A 181 -7.06 -6.88 -4.81
CA VAL A 181 -7.41 -8.10 -5.58
C VAL A 181 -8.91 -8.35 -5.69
N PHE A 182 -9.74 -7.55 -5.01
CA PHE A 182 -11.19 -7.76 -4.96
C PHE A 182 -11.89 -6.98 -6.07
N PRO A 183 -12.71 -7.63 -6.91
CA PRO A 183 -13.53 -6.94 -7.88
C PRO A 183 -14.66 -6.19 -7.18
N SER A 184 -14.92 -4.95 -7.58
CA SER A 184 -15.99 -4.12 -7.04
C SER A 184 -16.59 -3.23 -8.12
N PHE A 185 -17.91 -3.09 -8.09
CA PHE A 185 -18.55 -1.92 -8.67
C PHE A 185 -18.33 -0.72 -7.74
N TYR A 186 -18.37 0.49 -8.28
CA TYR A 186 -18.26 1.69 -7.47
C TYR A 186 -18.95 2.87 -8.16
N THR A 187 -19.46 3.78 -7.34
CA THR A 187 -19.96 5.09 -7.76
C THR A 187 -18.98 6.16 -7.29
N ASP A 188 -18.58 7.03 -8.21
CA ASP A 188 -17.81 8.21 -7.83
C ASP A 188 -18.74 9.25 -7.18
N VAL A 189 -18.62 9.37 -5.85
CA VAL A 189 -19.37 10.31 -5.01
C VAL A 189 -18.50 11.45 -4.50
N SER A 190 -17.32 11.69 -5.11
CA SER A 190 -16.30 12.59 -4.55
C SER A 190 -16.81 14.02 -4.29
N ASP A 191 -17.74 14.52 -5.10
CA ASP A 191 -18.27 15.88 -4.93
C ASP A 191 -19.01 16.08 -3.58
N ILE A 192 -19.40 15.00 -2.90
CA ILE A 192 -20.09 15.04 -1.61
C ILE A 192 -19.26 15.67 -0.49
N TRP A 193 -17.93 15.75 -0.64
CA TRP A 193 -17.05 16.45 0.31
C TRP A 193 -17.47 17.90 0.56
N THR A 194 -18.13 18.53 -0.42
CA THR A 194 -18.63 19.91 -0.36
C THR A 194 -19.97 20.06 0.37
N ALA A 195 -20.67 18.96 0.65
CA ALA A 195 -21.98 18.95 1.26
C ALA A 195 -21.94 18.90 2.79
N GLY A 196 -23.09 19.10 3.43
CA GLY A 196 -23.24 18.98 4.88
C GLY A 196 -23.24 17.52 5.34
N ARG A 197 -22.95 17.32 6.63
CA ARG A 197 -22.82 16.00 7.28
C ARG A 197 -24.05 15.12 7.10
N ARG A 198 -25.27 15.68 7.19
CA ARG A 198 -26.50 14.91 6.98
C ARG A 198 -26.61 14.36 5.55
N GLN A 199 -26.19 15.15 4.56
CA GLN A 199 -26.24 14.76 3.16
C GLN A 199 -25.19 13.68 2.86
N LYS A 200 -24.00 13.78 3.45
CA LYS A 200 -22.96 12.73 3.38
C LYS A 200 -23.49 11.38 3.87
N ILE A 201 -24.08 11.34 5.07
CA ILE A 201 -24.66 10.10 5.63
C ILE A 201 -25.76 9.52 4.72
N VAL A 202 -26.60 10.37 4.10
CA VAL A 202 -27.62 9.89 3.15
C VAL A 202 -26.99 9.29 1.90
N VAL A 203 -25.87 9.84 1.41
CA VAL A 203 -25.10 9.27 0.30
C VAL A 203 -24.46 7.95 0.71
N ASP A 204 -23.81 7.89 1.88
CA ASP A 204 -23.17 6.68 2.38
C ASP A 204 -24.17 5.54 2.51
N LEU A 205 -25.37 5.80 3.04
CA LEU A 205 -26.42 4.78 3.20
C LEU A 205 -27.26 4.54 1.94
N GLY A 206 -27.09 5.36 0.90
CA GLY A 206 -27.92 5.34 -0.31
C GLY A 206 -27.91 4.00 -1.03
N GLY A 207 -26.74 3.35 -1.12
CA GLY A 207 -26.61 2.05 -1.77
C GLY A 207 -27.32 0.93 -1.03
N ILE A 208 -27.09 0.82 0.28
CA ILE A 208 -27.80 -0.13 1.17
C ILE A 208 -29.32 0.03 1.01
N TYR A 209 -29.79 1.28 1.05
CA TYR A 209 -31.21 1.59 0.97
C TYR A 209 -31.84 1.11 -0.35
N PHE A 210 -31.18 1.40 -1.48
CA PHE A 210 -31.65 0.97 -2.80
C PHE A 210 -31.59 -0.53 -3.00
N GLN A 211 -30.56 -1.18 -2.47
CA GLN A 211 -30.44 -2.64 -2.52
C GLN A 211 -31.57 -3.33 -1.74
N LEU A 212 -32.01 -2.74 -0.63
CA LEU A 212 -33.18 -3.22 0.12
C LEU A 212 -34.49 -2.97 -0.63
N ILE A 213 -34.66 -1.84 -1.32
CA ILE A 213 -35.82 -1.61 -2.22
C ILE A 213 -35.85 -2.68 -3.31
N TYR A 214 -34.71 -2.94 -3.94
CA TYR A 214 -34.58 -3.97 -4.96
C TYR A 214 -34.98 -5.36 -4.42
N ALA A 215 -34.47 -5.74 -3.25
CA ALA A 215 -34.83 -6.97 -2.58
C ALA A 215 -36.34 -7.04 -2.24
N ALA A 216 -36.95 -5.93 -1.83
CA ALA A 216 -38.39 -5.83 -1.56
C ALA A 216 -39.24 -6.05 -2.81
N LEU A 217 -38.79 -5.54 -3.96
CA LEU A 217 -39.49 -5.71 -5.23
C LEU A 217 -39.40 -7.15 -5.72
N LEU A 218 -38.21 -7.75 -5.66
CA LEU A 218 -38.02 -9.15 -6.05
C LEU A 218 -38.80 -10.11 -5.14
N SER A 219 -38.94 -9.80 -3.85
CA SER A 219 -39.65 -10.67 -2.90
C SER A 219 -41.12 -10.87 -3.25
N GLN A 220 -41.73 -9.98 -4.04
CA GLN A 220 -43.12 -10.12 -4.50
C GLN A 220 -43.29 -11.24 -5.56
N PHE A 221 -42.21 -11.72 -6.15
CA PHE A 221 -42.24 -12.66 -7.28
C PHE A 221 -41.56 -14.01 -6.98
N VAL A 222 -41.14 -14.24 -5.73
CA VAL A 222 -40.38 -15.44 -5.34
C VAL A 222 -41.16 -16.74 -5.54
N GLU A 223 -42.49 -16.71 -5.44
CA GLU A 223 -43.35 -17.87 -5.71
C GLU A 223 -43.32 -18.27 -7.20
N SER A 224 -43.03 -17.33 -8.09
CA SER A 224 -43.01 -17.55 -9.54
C SER A 224 -41.65 -18.02 -10.06
N ASN A 225 -40.55 -17.69 -9.37
CA ASN A 225 -39.21 -18.13 -9.75
C ASN A 225 -38.35 -18.40 -8.49
N PRO A 226 -38.00 -19.67 -8.19
CA PRO A 226 -37.15 -20.04 -7.07
C PRO A 226 -35.77 -19.34 -7.06
N ALA A 227 -35.21 -18.98 -8.22
CA ALA A 227 -33.95 -18.25 -8.30
C ALA A 227 -34.00 -16.88 -7.58
N LEU A 228 -35.19 -16.27 -7.49
CA LEU A 228 -35.39 -15.01 -6.79
C LEU A 228 -35.24 -15.16 -5.27
N VAL A 229 -35.53 -16.33 -4.70
CA VAL A 229 -35.34 -16.58 -3.27
C VAL A 229 -33.87 -16.36 -2.89
N GLY A 230 -32.96 -17.02 -3.63
CA GLY A 230 -31.53 -16.87 -3.44
C GLY A 230 -31.06 -15.43 -3.69
N ALA A 231 -31.57 -14.78 -4.74
CA ALA A 231 -31.19 -13.42 -5.09
C ALA A 231 -31.62 -12.39 -4.02
N VAL A 232 -32.83 -12.52 -3.48
CA VAL A 232 -33.34 -11.66 -2.40
C VAL A 232 -32.54 -11.85 -1.13
N GLN A 233 -32.33 -13.11 -0.71
CA GLN A 233 -31.56 -13.44 0.48
C GLN A 233 -30.14 -12.87 0.40
N ILE A 234 -29.45 -13.10 -0.72
CA ILE A 234 -28.09 -12.58 -0.94
C ILE A 234 -28.09 -11.06 -1.04
N SER A 235 -29.10 -10.43 -1.64
CA SER A 235 -29.18 -8.96 -1.72
C SER A 235 -29.36 -8.31 -0.35
N VAL A 236 -30.24 -8.85 0.50
CA VAL A 236 -30.41 -8.38 1.90
C VAL A 236 -29.10 -8.56 2.66
N LEU A 237 -28.46 -9.71 2.50
CA LEU A 237 -27.20 -10.01 3.16
C LEU A 237 -26.05 -9.09 2.71
N LEU A 238 -25.93 -8.78 1.42
CA LEU A 238 -24.97 -7.82 0.88
C LEU A 238 -25.24 -6.41 1.42
N ALA A 239 -26.51 -5.99 1.50
CA ALA A 239 -26.89 -4.72 2.09
C ALA A 239 -26.50 -4.63 3.57
N LEU A 240 -26.77 -5.68 4.35
CA LEU A 240 -26.35 -5.78 5.76
C LEU A 240 -24.83 -5.78 5.91
N SER A 241 -24.12 -6.47 5.01
CA SER A 241 -22.66 -6.54 5.02
C SER A 241 -22.03 -5.18 4.69
N SER A 242 -22.62 -4.42 3.75
CA SER A 242 -22.17 -3.05 3.43
C SER A 242 -22.46 -2.07 4.57
N ALA A 243 -23.54 -2.29 5.33
CA ALA A 243 -23.85 -1.51 6.53
C ALA A 243 -22.86 -1.73 7.69
N LEU A 244 -22.01 -2.76 7.62
CA LEU A 244 -20.99 -2.97 8.64
C LEU A 244 -19.94 -1.85 8.54
N PRO A 245 -19.56 -1.22 9.68
CA PRO A 245 -18.59 -0.13 9.72
C PRO A 245 -17.14 -0.57 9.47
N TYR A 246 -16.90 -1.52 8.59
CA TYR A 246 -15.59 -2.15 8.34
C TYR A 246 -15.14 -2.02 6.88
N PHE A 247 -13.85 -2.22 6.61
CA PHE A 247 -13.24 -2.26 5.25
C PHE A 247 -13.57 -1.09 4.32
N LYS A 248 -13.88 0.10 4.86
CA LYS A 248 -14.34 1.27 4.07
C LYS A 248 -15.60 0.98 3.25
N PHE A 249 -16.46 0.08 3.72
CA PHE A 249 -17.83 -0.07 3.24
C PHE A 249 -18.68 1.16 3.60
N ASP A 250 -19.91 1.17 3.12
CA ASP A 250 -20.87 2.26 3.35
C ASP A 250 -21.06 2.58 4.84
N GLY A 251 -21.22 1.55 5.67
CA GLY A 251 -21.34 1.71 7.12
C GLY A 251 -20.12 2.37 7.75
N TYR A 252 -18.93 2.20 7.16
CA TYR A 252 -17.71 2.82 7.66
C TYR A 252 -17.76 4.33 7.41
N TRP A 253 -18.15 4.75 6.20
CA TRP A 253 -18.25 6.16 5.85
C TRP A 253 -19.40 6.84 6.57
N ALA A 254 -20.57 6.18 6.65
CA ALA A 254 -21.71 6.66 7.42
C ALA A 254 -21.35 6.90 8.89
N LEU A 255 -20.59 5.98 9.51
CA LEU A 255 -20.10 6.16 10.88
C LEU A 255 -19.02 7.24 10.97
N ALA A 256 -18.13 7.34 10.00
CA ALA A 256 -17.09 8.38 9.93
C ALA A 256 -17.71 9.78 9.87
N ASP A 257 -18.67 9.99 8.98
CA ASP A 257 -19.40 11.24 8.84
C ASP A 257 -20.32 11.50 10.03
N PHE A 258 -20.94 10.47 10.62
CA PHE A 258 -21.63 10.58 11.90
C PHE A 258 -20.70 10.94 13.06
N LEU A 259 -19.40 10.70 12.99
CA LEU A 259 -18.45 11.13 14.02
C LEU A 259 -17.73 12.43 13.63
N GLY A 260 -17.98 12.95 12.41
CA GLY A 260 -17.29 14.11 11.85
C GLY A 260 -15.80 13.87 11.59
N LYS A 261 -15.40 12.63 11.30
CA LYS A 261 -14.00 12.21 11.12
C LYS A 261 -13.77 11.79 9.67
N ASP A 262 -12.69 12.30 9.08
CA ASP A 262 -12.38 12.03 7.67
C ASP A 262 -11.67 10.67 7.47
N ASN A 263 -11.07 10.12 8.54
CA ASN A 263 -10.46 8.79 8.55
C ASN A 263 -10.80 8.05 9.86
N LEU A 264 -11.91 7.31 9.84
CA LEU A 264 -12.37 6.54 10.99
C LEU A 264 -11.31 5.54 11.48
N SER A 265 -10.66 4.74 10.63
CA SER A 265 -9.65 3.77 11.08
C SER A 265 -8.49 4.38 11.87
N GLN A 266 -7.95 5.50 11.38
CA GLN A 266 -6.84 6.19 12.06
C GLN A 266 -7.33 6.87 13.35
N TRP A 267 -8.48 7.53 13.30
CA TRP A 267 -9.07 8.15 14.47
C TRP A 267 -9.33 7.11 15.57
N MET A 268 -9.86 5.94 15.19
CA MET A 268 -10.09 4.82 16.10
C MET A 268 -8.79 4.32 16.74
N GLU A 269 -7.71 4.19 15.96
CA GLU A 269 -6.42 3.74 16.49
C GLU A 269 -5.89 4.69 17.57
N ILE A 270 -5.93 6.00 17.32
CA ILE A 270 -5.50 7.03 18.28
C ILE A 270 -6.44 7.10 19.49
N ARG A 271 -7.75 7.15 19.23
CA ARG A 271 -8.77 7.39 20.27
C ARG A 271 -8.92 6.23 21.24
N SER A 272 -8.63 5.02 20.77
CA SER A 272 -8.80 3.79 21.53
C SER A 272 -7.91 3.69 22.78
N SER A 273 -6.69 4.22 22.74
CA SER A 273 -5.77 4.25 23.88
C SER A 273 -6.19 5.29 24.92
N GLU A 274 -6.59 6.49 24.47
CA GLU A 274 -7.05 7.57 25.34
C GLU A 274 -8.32 7.20 26.11
N LEU A 275 -9.30 6.61 25.41
CA LEU A 275 -10.57 6.19 26.02
C LEU A 275 -10.36 5.11 27.07
N ARG A 276 -9.39 4.20 26.89
CA ARG A 276 -9.10 3.17 27.88
C ARG A 276 -8.68 3.76 29.21
N GLU A 277 -7.82 4.77 29.20
CA GLU A 277 -7.39 5.47 30.42
C GLU A 277 -8.55 6.22 31.08
N LYS A 278 -9.38 6.91 30.28
CA LYS A 278 -10.57 7.61 30.77
C LYS A 278 -11.65 6.69 31.34
N VAL A 279 -11.89 5.53 30.71
CA VAL A 279 -12.81 4.50 31.22
C VAL A 279 -12.31 3.94 32.54
N LEU A 280 -11.02 3.59 32.63
CA LEU A 280 -10.40 3.07 33.86
C LEU A 280 -10.42 4.08 35.01
N SER A 281 -10.21 5.36 34.69
CA SER A 281 -10.29 6.47 35.65
C SER A 281 -11.72 6.99 35.90
N ARG A 282 -12.73 6.40 35.24
CA ARG A 282 -14.16 6.80 35.31
C ARG A 282 -14.43 8.27 35.01
N ASN A 283 -13.58 8.90 34.21
CA ASN A 283 -13.70 10.32 33.85
C ASN A 283 -14.09 10.46 32.38
N LEU A 284 -15.38 10.22 32.09
CA LEU A 284 -15.92 10.22 30.73
C LEU A 284 -16.79 11.46 30.50
N GLU A 285 -16.47 12.18 29.43
CA GLU A 285 -17.29 13.25 28.88
C GLU A 285 -18.25 12.74 27.80
N ARG A 286 -19.21 13.56 27.40
CA ARG A 286 -20.21 13.21 26.37
C ARG A 286 -19.57 12.74 25.05
N ASP A 287 -18.49 13.40 24.63
CA ASP A 287 -17.77 13.04 23.41
C ASP A 287 -16.97 11.74 23.57
N ASP A 288 -16.53 11.42 24.79
CA ASP A 288 -15.93 10.12 25.10
C ASP A 288 -16.98 8.99 24.95
N VAL A 289 -18.21 9.22 25.42
CA VAL A 289 -19.32 8.25 25.29
C VAL A 289 -19.70 8.03 23.82
N LEU A 290 -19.83 9.11 23.03
CA LEU A 290 -20.12 8.99 21.60
C LEU A 290 -19.01 8.20 20.87
N SER A 291 -17.76 8.43 21.28
CA SER A 291 -16.61 7.71 20.74
C SER A 291 -16.62 6.23 21.12
N LEU A 292 -17.02 5.90 22.36
CA LEU A 292 -17.21 4.52 22.80
C LEU A 292 -18.30 3.80 22.02
N VAL A 293 -19.43 4.46 21.76
CA VAL A 293 -20.52 3.88 20.94
C VAL A 293 -20.04 3.60 19.52
N GLY A 294 -19.31 4.53 18.90
CA GLY A 294 -18.69 4.32 17.59
C GLY A 294 -17.73 3.13 17.60
N LEU A 295 -16.92 3.00 18.66
CA LEU A 295 -15.96 1.92 18.83
C LEU A 295 -16.60 0.56 19.08
N MET A 296 -17.65 0.51 19.89
CA MET A 296 -18.44 -0.70 20.09
C MET A 296 -19.16 -1.12 18.82
N SER A 297 -19.73 -0.18 18.07
CA SER A 297 -20.41 -0.47 16.80
C SER A 297 -19.42 -1.02 15.75
N TYR A 298 -18.23 -0.42 15.66
CA TYR A 298 -17.13 -0.93 14.84
C TYR A 298 -16.73 -2.35 15.24
N PHE A 299 -16.49 -2.57 16.53
CA PHE A 299 -16.10 -3.87 17.09
C PHE A 299 -17.16 -4.95 16.85
N LEU A 300 -18.42 -4.66 17.17
CA LEU A 300 -19.54 -5.58 16.97
C LEU A 300 -19.71 -5.94 15.50
N GLY A 301 -19.53 -4.98 14.58
CA GLY A 301 -19.55 -5.23 13.14
C GLY A 301 -18.45 -6.21 12.70
N VAL A 302 -17.24 -6.07 13.23
CA VAL A 302 -16.12 -7.00 12.95
C VAL A 302 -16.41 -8.39 13.53
N VAL A 303 -16.87 -8.48 14.78
CA VAL A 303 -17.20 -9.76 15.41
C VAL A 303 -18.31 -10.48 14.65
N PHE A 304 -19.40 -9.76 14.31
CA PHE A 304 -20.49 -10.29 13.51
C PHE A 304 -19.99 -10.86 12.19
N LEU A 305 -19.20 -10.09 11.43
CA LEU A 305 -18.61 -10.56 10.17
C LEU A 305 -17.78 -11.82 10.35
N CYS A 306 -16.96 -11.88 11.41
CA CYS A 306 -16.13 -13.05 11.73
C CYS A 306 -16.95 -14.29 12.07
N THR A 307 -17.99 -14.14 12.89
CA THR A 307 -18.89 -15.24 13.24
C THR A 307 -19.69 -15.72 12.03
N TRP A 308 -20.15 -14.78 11.20
CA TRP A 308 -20.98 -15.06 10.03
C TRP A 308 -20.20 -15.80 8.94
N ILE A 309 -19.04 -15.28 8.53
CA ILE A 309 -18.16 -15.94 7.56
C ILE A 309 -17.60 -17.23 8.14
N GLY A 310 -17.24 -17.30 9.43
CA GLY A 310 -16.76 -18.52 10.07
C GLY A 310 -17.80 -19.65 10.02
N ALA A 311 -19.06 -19.34 10.35
CA ALA A 311 -20.16 -20.30 10.26
C ALA A 311 -20.40 -20.79 8.82
N HIS A 312 -20.25 -19.90 7.82
CA HIS A 312 -20.45 -20.25 6.42
C HIS A 312 -19.25 -20.91 5.77
N PHE A 313 -18.03 -20.63 6.24
CA PHE A 313 -16.81 -21.32 5.84
C PHE A 313 -16.87 -22.80 6.24
N ILE A 314 -17.34 -23.08 7.46
CA ILE A 314 -17.55 -24.45 7.95
C ILE A 314 -18.60 -25.17 7.11
N LYS A 315 -19.74 -24.52 6.83
CA LYS A 315 -20.79 -25.08 5.96
C LYS A 315 -20.28 -25.30 4.53
N GLY A 316 -19.53 -24.35 3.97
CA GLY A 316 -18.94 -24.43 2.63
C GLY A 316 -17.96 -25.58 2.50
N ILE A 317 -17.08 -25.80 3.49
CA ILE A 317 -16.20 -26.98 3.54
C ILE A 317 -17.01 -28.27 3.57
N SER A 318 -18.07 -28.36 4.39
CA SER A 318 -18.91 -29.56 4.43
C SER A 318 -19.58 -29.84 3.08
N SER A 319 -20.06 -28.81 2.37
CA SER A 319 -20.62 -28.97 1.03
C SER A 319 -19.58 -29.41 0.00
N ILE A 320 -18.35 -28.90 0.09
CA ILE A 320 -17.24 -29.30 -0.78
C ILE A 320 -16.88 -30.76 -0.58
N VAL A 321 -16.76 -31.22 0.67
CA VAL A 321 -16.48 -32.63 0.98
C VAL A 321 -17.55 -33.54 0.39
N MET A 322 -18.82 -33.13 0.45
CA MET A 322 -19.94 -33.87 -0.16
C MET A 322 -19.90 -33.86 -1.69
N ILE A 323 -19.64 -32.71 -2.33
CA ILE A 323 -19.55 -32.59 -3.80
C ILE A 323 -18.34 -33.38 -4.34
N ILE A 324 -17.20 -33.30 -3.66
CA ILE A 324 -16.01 -34.09 -3.94
C ILE A 324 -16.32 -35.59 -3.82
N ALA A 325 -17.04 -35.99 -2.78
CA ALA A 325 -17.46 -37.38 -2.61
C ALA A 325 -18.41 -37.86 -3.72
N GLU A 326 -19.27 -36.98 -4.27
CA GLU A 326 -20.26 -37.34 -5.29
C GLU A 326 -19.75 -37.27 -6.75
N ARG A 327 -18.79 -36.40 -7.08
CA ARG A 327 -18.45 -36.04 -8.48
C ARG A 327 -17.05 -36.44 -8.95
N TRP A 328 -16.36 -37.33 -8.25
CA TRP A 328 -14.95 -37.67 -8.52
C TRP A 328 -14.66 -38.54 -9.77
N PRO A 329 -15.44 -38.45 -10.88
CA PRO A 329 -14.77 -38.67 -12.17
C PRO A 329 -15.14 -37.74 -13.34
N ASN A 330 -16.10 -36.81 -13.26
CA ASN A 330 -16.57 -36.11 -14.46
C ASN A 330 -16.18 -34.62 -14.56
N VAL A 331 -15.93 -34.20 -15.81
CA VAL A 331 -15.46 -32.88 -16.26
C VAL A 331 -16.14 -31.71 -15.55
N MET A 332 -15.34 -30.72 -15.16
CA MET A 332 -15.74 -29.52 -14.44
C MET A 332 -16.77 -28.71 -15.25
N SER A 333 -18.06 -28.82 -14.88
CA SER A 333 -19.13 -28.00 -15.46
C SER A 333 -18.96 -26.53 -15.06
N PHE A 334 -19.57 -25.61 -15.81
CA PHE A 334 -19.53 -24.17 -15.52
C PHE A 334 -20.09 -23.86 -14.12
N ASP A 335 -21.13 -24.58 -13.68
CA ASP A 335 -21.70 -24.44 -12.33
C ASP A 335 -20.69 -24.82 -11.23
N LEU A 336 -19.90 -25.86 -11.46
CA LEU A 336 -18.85 -26.27 -10.55
C LEU A 336 -17.73 -25.21 -10.50
N ALA A 337 -17.38 -24.61 -11.65
CA ALA A 337 -16.41 -23.51 -11.71
C ALA A 337 -16.90 -22.24 -10.99
N ALA A 338 -18.19 -21.90 -11.10
CA ALA A 338 -18.80 -20.79 -10.38
C ALA A 338 -18.77 -21.02 -8.85
N GLN A 339 -19.03 -22.26 -8.41
CA GLN A 339 -18.92 -22.65 -6.99
C GLN A 339 -17.48 -22.58 -6.46
N TYR A 340 -16.49 -23.00 -7.26
CA TYR A 340 -15.07 -22.83 -6.91
C TYR A 340 -14.64 -21.37 -6.87
N MET A 341 -15.11 -20.53 -7.79
CA MET A 341 -14.83 -19.11 -7.78
C MET A 341 -15.43 -18.42 -6.55
N PHE A 342 -16.65 -18.79 -6.17
CA PHE A 342 -17.28 -18.34 -4.93
C PHE A 342 -16.46 -18.76 -3.68
N LEU A 343 -15.95 -19.99 -3.65
CA LEU A 343 -15.04 -20.45 -2.58
C LEU A 343 -13.75 -19.64 -2.50
N VAL A 344 -13.12 -19.34 -3.65
CA VAL A 344 -11.91 -18.51 -3.69
C VAL A 344 -12.21 -17.12 -3.17
N ILE A 345 -13.33 -16.51 -3.56
CA ILE A 345 -13.77 -15.21 -3.05
C ILE A 345 -13.99 -15.28 -1.54
N MET A 346 -14.64 -16.34 -1.04
CA MET A 346 -14.87 -16.57 0.38
C MET A 346 -13.55 -16.69 1.15
N VAL A 347 -12.60 -17.51 0.70
CA VAL A 347 -11.27 -17.67 1.32
C VAL A 347 -10.45 -16.38 1.27
N LEU A 348 -10.49 -15.65 0.15
CA LEU A 348 -9.78 -14.38 0.03
C LEU A 348 -10.40 -13.32 0.95
N SER A 349 -11.72 -13.37 1.19
CA SER A 349 -12.41 -12.48 2.13
C SER A 349 -12.16 -12.82 3.61
N THR A 350 -11.80 -14.08 3.94
CA THR A 350 -11.53 -14.50 5.32
C THR A 350 -10.19 -13.99 5.87
N VAL A 351 -9.18 -13.75 5.02
CA VAL A 351 -7.85 -13.28 5.46
C VAL A 351 -7.89 -11.84 6.03
N PRO A 352 -8.45 -10.83 5.33
CA PRO A 352 -8.65 -9.50 5.91
C PRO A 352 -9.48 -9.52 7.19
N MET A 353 -10.43 -10.45 7.28
CA MET A 353 -11.32 -10.61 8.41
C MET A 353 -10.60 -11.16 9.64
N VAL A 354 -9.82 -12.24 9.52
CA VAL A 354 -9.00 -12.78 10.63
C VAL A 354 -8.04 -11.70 11.13
N LEU A 355 -7.41 -10.96 10.22
CA LEU A 355 -6.53 -9.84 10.59
C LEU A 355 -7.26 -8.73 11.36
N SER A 356 -8.55 -8.55 11.14
CA SER A 356 -9.35 -7.51 11.80
C SER A 356 -10.03 -7.97 13.09
N ALA A 357 -10.48 -9.22 13.17
CA ALA A 357 -10.83 -9.89 14.43
C ALA A 357 -9.63 -9.85 15.38
N TRP A 358 -8.43 -10.13 14.82
CA TRP A 358 -7.17 -10.05 15.53
C TRP A 358 -6.87 -8.63 16.00
N ARG A 359 -7.08 -7.59 15.18
CA ARG A 359 -6.98 -6.17 15.58
C ARG A 359 -7.96 -5.81 16.71
N CYS A 360 -9.12 -6.45 16.78
CA CYS A 360 -10.10 -6.27 17.84
C CYS A 360 -9.70 -6.96 19.15
N ILE A 361 -9.14 -8.18 19.07
CA ILE A 361 -8.56 -8.89 20.24
C ILE A 361 -7.35 -8.11 20.78
N ILE A 362 -6.51 -7.59 19.88
CA ILE A 362 -5.41 -6.66 20.14
C ILE A 362 -5.89 -5.45 20.96
N TRP A 363 -7.03 -4.86 20.61
CA TRP A 363 -7.62 -3.73 21.32
C TRP A 363 -8.04 -4.09 22.77
N LEU A 364 -8.66 -5.26 22.97
CA LEU A 364 -9.11 -5.72 24.29
C LEU A 364 -7.95 -6.03 25.26
N VAL A 365 -6.83 -6.53 24.76
CA VAL A 365 -5.72 -7.05 25.59
C VAL A 365 -4.63 -6.01 25.88
N GLY A 366 -4.57 -4.89 25.13
CA GLY A 366 -3.72 -3.73 25.42
C GLY A 366 -2.33 -3.73 24.74
N ALA A 367 -1.80 -2.52 24.51
CA ALA A 367 -0.67 -2.21 23.62
C ALA A 367 0.63 -3.03 23.85
N GLY A 368 0.90 -3.48 25.08
CA GLY A 368 2.10 -4.25 25.41
C GLY A 368 2.12 -5.69 24.87
N PHE A 369 0.98 -6.37 24.84
CA PHE A 369 0.83 -7.69 24.21
C PHE A 369 0.74 -7.55 22.68
N VAL A 370 0.14 -6.45 22.22
CA VAL A 370 -0.10 -6.08 20.82
C VAL A 370 1.18 -5.91 19.99
N VAL A 371 2.23 -5.28 20.51
CA VAL A 371 3.49 -5.13 19.75
C VAL A 371 4.13 -6.50 19.50
N LYS A 372 4.13 -7.38 20.51
CA LYS A 372 4.64 -8.76 20.36
C LYS A 372 3.80 -9.59 19.38
N VAL A 373 2.49 -9.37 19.34
CA VAL A 373 1.54 -10.21 18.59
C VAL A 373 1.22 -9.70 17.17
N LYS A 374 1.19 -8.37 16.93
CA LYS A 374 1.10 -7.76 15.58
C LYS A 374 2.28 -8.20 14.72
N ASN A 375 3.46 -8.27 15.32
CA ASN A 375 4.65 -8.70 14.60
C ASN A 375 4.62 -10.20 14.28
N ILE A 376 4.09 -11.05 15.18
CA ILE A 376 3.86 -12.48 14.88
C ILE A 376 2.85 -12.66 13.74
N ALA A 377 1.71 -11.96 13.77
CA ALA A 377 0.72 -12.05 12.69
C ALA A 377 1.24 -11.52 11.35
N PHE A 378 2.08 -10.48 11.36
CA PHE A 378 2.76 -10.01 10.18
C PHE A 378 3.77 -11.04 9.65
N ILE A 379 4.58 -11.65 10.53
CA ILE A 379 5.50 -12.74 10.18
C ILE A 379 4.72 -13.91 9.56
N LEU A 380 3.61 -14.34 10.18
CA LEU A 380 2.74 -15.39 9.65
C LEU A 380 2.15 -15.03 8.29
N LYS A 381 1.75 -13.77 8.08
CA LYS A 381 1.31 -13.27 6.77
C LYS A 381 2.42 -13.34 5.72
N GLN A 382 3.66 -12.97 6.06
CA GLN A 382 4.79 -13.09 5.13
C GLN A 382 5.11 -14.56 4.81
N LEU A 383 5.10 -15.43 5.82
CA LEU A 383 5.29 -16.87 5.66
C LEU A 383 4.19 -17.49 4.80
N LEU A 384 2.92 -17.10 5.01
CA LEU A 384 1.80 -17.54 4.20
C LEU A 384 1.95 -17.06 2.76
N CYS A 385 2.33 -15.79 2.51
CA CYS A 385 2.63 -15.30 1.17
C CYS A 385 3.76 -16.08 0.50
N ILE A 386 4.85 -16.40 1.22
CA ILE A 386 5.93 -17.26 0.71
C ILE A 386 5.40 -18.65 0.35
N LEU A 387 4.56 -19.23 1.21
CA LEU A 387 3.95 -20.54 1.01
C LEU A 387 3.00 -20.54 -0.21
N THR A 388 2.15 -19.52 -0.33
CA THR A 388 1.23 -19.30 -1.46
C THR A 388 2.02 -19.12 -2.75
N ILE A 389 3.07 -18.29 -2.78
CA ILE A 389 3.90 -18.13 -3.98
C ILE A 389 4.54 -19.47 -4.36
N ARG A 390 5.02 -20.27 -3.41
CA ARG A 390 5.58 -21.61 -3.67
C ARG A 390 4.53 -22.63 -4.14
N LEU A 391 3.31 -22.58 -3.61
CA LEU A 391 2.20 -23.46 -3.97
C LEU A 391 1.61 -23.12 -5.35
N PHE A 392 1.49 -21.83 -5.68
CA PHE A 392 0.94 -21.36 -6.96
C PHE A 392 2.00 -21.16 -8.06
N ALA A 393 3.30 -21.23 -7.72
CA ALA A 393 4.42 -21.29 -8.66
C ALA A 393 4.18 -22.19 -9.89
N PRO A 394 3.60 -23.39 -9.75
CA PRO A 394 3.33 -24.28 -10.90
C PRO A 394 2.15 -23.81 -11.77
N PHE A 395 1.23 -23.00 -11.25
CA PHE A 395 0.05 -22.51 -11.99
C PHE A 395 0.35 -21.28 -12.85
N PHE A 396 1.30 -20.43 -12.44
CA PHE A 396 1.78 -19.32 -13.27
C PHE A 396 2.49 -19.77 -14.56
N TYR A 397 2.82 -21.07 -14.68
CA TYR A 397 3.32 -21.74 -15.88
C TYR A 397 2.34 -21.67 -17.07
N PHE A 398 1.03 -21.51 -16.84
CA PHE A 398 0.03 -21.73 -17.88
C PHE A 398 -0.48 -20.48 -18.62
N SER A 399 -0.29 -19.25 -18.13
CA SER A 399 -0.87 -18.08 -18.82
C SER A 399 -0.11 -17.73 -20.11
N SER A 400 -0.82 -17.70 -21.24
CA SER A 400 -0.30 -17.41 -22.59
C SER A 400 0.35 -16.03 -22.70
N LYS A 401 -0.11 -15.04 -21.90
CA LYS A 401 0.49 -13.69 -21.83
C LYS A 401 1.93 -13.69 -21.28
N HIS A 402 2.26 -14.58 -20.33
CA HIS A 402 3.60 -14.66 -19.75
C HIS A 402 4.59 -15.36 -20.68
N ARG A 403 4.13 -16.36 -21.45
CA ARG A 403 4.92 -17.01 -22.51
C ARG A 403 5.31 -16.03 -23.61
N ASN A 404 4.39 -15.18 -24.06
CA ASN A 404 4.68 -14.21 -25.12
C ASN A 404 5.60 -13.06 -24.66
N PHE A 405 5.43 -12.59 -23.41
CA PHE A 405 6.35 -11.61 -22.81
C PHE A 405 7.78 -12.17 -22.71
N MET A 406 7.95 -13.42 -22.25
CA MET A 406 9.25 -14.06 -22.12
C MET A 406 9.85 -14.50 -23.47
N ALA A 407 9.01 -14.90 -24.45
CA ALA A 407 9.46 -15.24 -25.80
C ALA A 407 9.99 -14.01 -26.55
N ASN A 408 9.36 -12.85 -26.39
CA ASN A 408 9.86 -11.59 -26.96
C ASN A 408 11.19 -11.14 -26.32
N VAL A 409 11.39 -11.42 -25.03
CA VAL A 409 12.66 -11.17 -24.33
C VAL A 409 13.75 -12.14 -24.77
N ALA A 410 13.43 -13.42 -25.01
CA ALA A 410 14.37 -14.41 -25.52
C ALA A 410 14.73 -14.18 -27.01
N ALA A 411 13.79 -13.69 -27.82
CA ALA A 411 14.01 -13.38 -29.23
C ALA A 411 14.82 -12.08 -29.46
N GLY A 412 14.76 -11.12 -28.52
CA GLY A 412 15.54 -9.88 -28.58
C GLY A 412 16.99 -9.98 -28.09
N VAL A 413 17.43 -11.17 -27.69
CA VAL A 413 18.78 -11.41 -27.18
C VAL A 413 19.33 -12.66 -27.85
N ASN A 414 20.08 -12.48 -28.94
CA ASN A 414 20.93 -13.51 -29.56
C ASN A 414 22.11 -13.87 -28.64
N LEU A 415 21.82 -14.32 -27.41
CA LEU A 415 22.78 -15.02 -26.59
C LEU A 415 22.57 -16.51 -26.84
N VAL A 416 23.56 -17.12 -27.49
CA VAL A 416 23.82 -18.55 -27.37
C VAL A 416 24.13 -18.81 -25.89
N VAL A 417 23.09 -19.07 -25.11
CA VAL A 417 23.21 -19.51 -23.72
C VAL A 417 23.36 -21.03 -23.75
N PRO A 418 24.48 -21.60 -23.31
CA PRO A 418 24.56 -23.05 -23.13
C PRO A 418 23.56 -23.45 -22.06
N LYS A 419 22.52 -24.20 -22.47
CA LYS A 419 21.51 -24.90 -21.65
C LYS A 419 21.38 -24.38 -20.21
N LEU A 420 20.62 -23.31 -20.00
CA LEU A 420 20.09 -22.95 -18.66
C LEU A 420 18.73 -23.66 -18.45
N PRO A 421 18.60 -24.61 -17.52
CA PRO A 421 17.29 -24.91 -16.95
C PRO A 421 16.92 -23.78 -15.97
N LYS A 422 15.67 -23.27 -16.04
CA LYS A 422 14.99 -22.35 -15.07
C LYS A 422 15.06 -20.82 -15.31
N ALA A 423 14.78 -20.32 -16.51
CA ALA A 423 14.66 -18.88 -16.78
C ALA A 423 13.41 -18.16 -16.17
N THR A 424 12.46 -18.87 -15.55
CA THR A 424 11.27 -18.27 -14.89
C THR A 424 11.34 -18.24 -13.36
N TRP A 425 12.31 -18.92 -12.76
CA TRP A 425 12.44 -18.99 -11.29
C TRP A 425 13.06 -17.72 -10.70
N VAL A 426 13.86 -16.99 -11.47
CA VAL A 426 14.68 -15.88 -10.97
C VAL A 426 13.84 -14.70 -10.44
N PRO A 427 12.83 -14.17 -11.16
CA PRO A 427 11.99 -13.09 -10.63
C PRO A 427 11.19 -13.52 -9.40
N MET A 428 10.73 -14.77 -9.36
CA MET A 428 9.93 -15.29 -8.25
C MET A 428 10.78 -15.58 -7.01
N GLN A 429 12.02 -16.07 -7.19
CA GLN A 429 12.98 -16.20 -6.11
C GLN A 429 13.38 -14.83 -5.53
N ALA A 430 13.55 -13.82 -6.37
CA ALA A 430 13.81 -12.45 -5.93
C ALA A 430 12.67 -11.86 -5.09
N VAL A 431 11.41 -12.13 -5.48
CA VAL A 431 10.24 -11.78 -4.67
C VAL A 431 10.28 -12.50 -3.32
N VAL A 432 10.60 -13.80 -3.30
CA VAL A 432 10.75 -14.57 -2.06
C VAL A 432 11.90 -14.01 -1.19
N GLY A 433 13.03 -13.63 -1.77
CA GLY A 433 14.16 -12.98 -1.07
C GLY A 433 13.74 -11.68 -0.39
N LYS A 434 13.02 -10.81 -1.11
CA LYS A 434 12.47 -9.56 -0.57
C LYS A 434 11.52 -9.80 0.61
N TYR A 435 10.71 -10.85 0.55
CA TYR A 435 9.83 -11.23 1.66
C TYR A 435 10.58 -11.84 2.85
N ARG A 436 11.65 -12.60 2.61
CA ARG A 436 12.54 -13.11 3.67
C ARG A 436 13.23 -11.97 4.42
N GLU A 437 13.71 -10.96 3.71
CA GLU A 437 14.30 -9.76 4.32
C GLU A 437 13.29 -9.03 5.22
N ARG A 438 12.07 -8.78 4.72
CA ARG A 438 11.00 -8.16 5.51
C ARG A 438 10.60 -9.00 6.73
N ALA A 439 10.61 -10.33 6.61
CA ALA A 439 10.33 -11.22 7.74
C ALA A 439 11.40 -11.11 8.83
N TRP A 440 12.69 -11.05 8.45
CA TRP A 440 13.80 -10.86 9.39
C TRP A 440 13.68 -9.53 10.15
N ILE A 441 13.46 -8.43 9.43
CA ILE A 441 13.36 -7.10 10.03
C ILE A 441 12.15 -7.01 10.96
N THR A 442 11.03 -7.65 10.58
CA THR A 442 9.87 -7.74 11.46
C THR A 442 10.18 -8.55 12.71
N LEU A 443 10.79 -9.73 12.58
CA LEU A 443 11.16 -10.56 13.72
C LEU A 443 12.08 -9.81 14.69
N LEU A 444 13.11 -9.15 14.17
CA LEU A 444 14.00 -8.36 15.01
C LEU A 444 13.26 -7.19 15.65
N SER A 445 12.36 -6.50 14.94
CA SER A 445 11.54 -5.42 15.54
C SER A 445 10.68 -5.86 16.74
N THR A 446 10.43 -7.16 16.93
CA THR A 446 9.68 -7.72 18.08
C THR A 446 10.54 -7.97 19.30
N LEU A 447 11.85 -8.13 19.10
CA LEU A 447 12.79 -8.51 20.14
C LEU A 447 13.39 -7.26 20.76
N ASP A 448 13.77 -7.34 22.03
CA ASP A 448 14.66 -6.34 22.60
C ASP A 448 16.04 -6.42 21.92
N THR A 449 16.81 -5.33 21.98
CA THR A 449 18.08 -5.20 21.26
C THR A 449 19.06 -6.32 21.64
N HIS A 450 19.11 -6.71 22.93
CA HIS A 450 20.02 -7.76 23.39
C HIS A 450 19.63 -9.14 22.82
N THR A 451 18.36 -9.52 22.92
CA THR A 451 17.85 -10.80 22.37
C THR A 451 17.96 -10.85 20.85
N GLY A 452 17.61 -9.75 20.17
CA GLY A 452 17.71 -9.65 18.71
C GLY A 452 19.14 -9.76 18.20
N MET A 453 20.09 -9.04 18.81
CA MET A 453 21.50 -9.13 18.42
C MET A 453 22.10 -10.50 18.72
N ASN A 454 21.72 -11.13 19.83
CA ASN A 454 22.13 -12.52 20.10
C ASN A 454 21.59 -13.51 19.06
N LEU A 455 20.35 -13.32 18.59
CA LEU A 455 19.80 -14.12 17.50
C LEU A 455 20.57 -13.89 16.20
N VAL A 456 20.86 -12.64 15.84
CA VAL A 456 21.65 -12.29 14.65
C VAL A 456 23.03 -12.94 14.72
N ARG A 457 23.78 -12.77 15.81
CA ARG A 457 25.12 -13.37 16.00
C ARG A 457 25.15 -14.90 15.94
N ARG A 458 24.07 -15.57 16.34
CA ARG A 458 23.96 -17.05 16.29
C ARG A 458 23.57 -17.59 14.93
N THR A 459 22.90 -16.78 14.11
CA THR A 459 22.33 -17.22 12.84
C THR A 459 23.09 -16.69 11.63
N HIS A 460 23.82 -15.58 11.79
CA HIS A 460 24.56 -14.91 10.72
C HIS A 460 26.05 -15.15 10.90
N GLU A 461 26.77 -15.27 9.78
CA GLU A 461 28.20 -15.56 9.77
C GLU A 461 28.93 -14.63 8.81
N ILE A 462 30.04 -14.04 9.25
CA ILE A 462 30.96 -13.30 8.39
C ILE A 462 32.04 -14.26 7.91
N MET A 463 32.06 -14.53 6.60
CA MET A 463 32.91 -15.55 5.99
C MET A 463 34.37 -15.10 5.81
N SER A 464 34.61 -13.80 5.67
CA SER A 464 35.94 -13.22 5.39
C SER A 464 36.38 -12.28 6.52
N LYS A 465 36.56 -12.82 7.73
CA LYS A 465 36.88 -12.01 8.93
C LYS A 465 38.19 -11.24 8.81
N GLU A 466 39.18 -11.79 8.12
CA GLU A 466 40.47 -11.13 7.87
C GLU A 466 40.30 -9.84 7.05
N ASN A 467 39.47 -9.88 6.01
CA ASN A 467 39.15 -8.70 5.20
C ASN A 467 38.38 -7.66 6.00
N LEU A 468 37.48 -8.10 6.88
CA LEU A 468 36.74 -7.20 7.77
C LEU A 468 37.67 -6.42 8.71
N VAL A 469 38.70 -7.07 9.27
CA VAL A 469 39.72 -6.38 10.08
C VAL A 469 40.46 -5.34 9.24
N SER A 470 40.82 -5.66 8.00
CA SER A 470 41.48 -4.70 7.08
C SER A 470 40.61 -3.47 6.78
N VAL A 471 39.29 -3.66 6.63
CA VAL A 471 38.33 -2.56 6.39
C VAL A 471 38.40 -1.51 7.51
N PHE A 472 38.39 -1.95 8.77
CA PHE A 472 38.36 -1.06 9.93
C PHE A 472 39.73 -0.56 10.38
N SER A 473 40.78 -1.38 10.28
CA SER A 473 42.13 -1.02 10.72
C SER A 473 42.92 -0.14 9.75
N THR A 474 42.64 -0.23 8.44
CA THR A 474 43.42 0.51 7.44
C THR A 474 42.99 1.99 7.38
N PRO A 475 43.91 2.95 7.63
CA PRO A 475 43.58 4.38 7.64
C PRO A 475 43.11 4.91 6.30
N GLY A 476 42.35 6.02 6.33
CA GLY A 476 41.90 6.75 5.14
C GLY A 476 40.47 6.46 4.71
N ALA A 477 39.99 7.22 3.73
CA ALA A 477 38.62 7.16 3.24
C ALA A 477 38.28 5.76 2.69
N ALA A 478 37.12 5.23 3.04
CA ALA A 478 36.66 3.93 2.54
C ALA A 478 35.14 3.94 2.28
N ILE A 479 34.75 3.17 1.27
CA ILE A 479 33.38 2.99 0.81
C ILE A 479 33.07 1.49 0.80
N ILE A 480 32.00 1.09 1.47
CA ILE A 480 31.46 -0.26 1.34
C ILE A 480 30.36 -0.24 0.28
N ALA A 481 30.57 -0.99 -0.80
CA ALA A 481 29.59 -1.19 -1.87
C ALA A 481 28.76 -2.44 -1.58
N ALA A 482 27.54 -2.27 -1.08
CA ALA A 482 26.66 -3.36 -0.64
C ALA A 482 25.37 -3.41 -1.48
N PRO A 483 25.26 -4.26 -2.52
CA PRO A 483 24.04 -4.31 -3.34
C PRO A 483 22.81 -4.78 -2.54
N HIS A 484 21.60 -4.57 -3.08
CA HIS A 484 20.36 -5.13 -2.55
C HIS A 484 20.31 -6.66 -2.81
N PHE A 485 21.14 -7.38 -2.08
CA PHE A 485 21.36 -8.82 -2.24
C PHE A 485 21.16 -9.52 -0.90
N GLY A 486 20.39 -10.60 -0.92
CA GLY A 486 19.96 -11.37 0.25
C GLY A 486 19.42 -10.47 1.36
N SER A 487 19.91 -10.68 2.58
CA SER A 487 19.49 -9.91 3.75
C SER A 487 20.43 -8.74 4.03
N PHE A 488 20.41 -7.72 3.15
CA PHE A 488 21.37 -6.61 3.21
C PHE A 488 21.22 -5.75 4.49
N VAL A 489 20.03 -5.68 5.09
CA VAL A 489 19.81 -4.98 6.37
C VAL A 489 20.46 -5.73 7.53
N THR A 490 20.25 -7.04 7.67
CA THR A 490 20.90 -7.79 8.75
C THR A 490 22.40 -7.93 8.52
N GLY A 491 22.84 -7.94 7.27
CA GLY A 491 24.25 -7.78 6.91
C GLY A 491 24.83 -6.47 7.40
N ALA A 492 24.11 -5.34 7.25
CA ALA A 492 24.50 -4.06 7.81
C ALA A 492 24.57 -4.09 9.35
N LEU A 493 23.61 -4.73 10.04
CA LEU A 493 23.66 -4.89 11.51
C LEU A 493 24.95 -5.63 11.93
N MET A 494 25.34 -6.65 11.18
CA MET A 494 26.54 -7.42 11.49
C MET A 494 27.84 -6.66 11.20
N LEU A 495 27.88 -5.85 10.14
CA LEU A 495 29.00 -4.94 9.89
C LEU A 495 29.14 -3.90 11.00
N MET A 496 28.02 -3.33 11.46
CA MET A 496 28.02 -2.37 12.57
C MET A 496 28.46 -3.00 13.89
N ASP A 497 27.94 -4.20 14.21
CA ASP A 497 28.32 -4.97 15.39
C ASP A 497 29.83 -5.29 15.38
N ALA A 498 30.36 -5.65 14.22
CA ALA A 498 31.79 -5.96 14.07
C ALA A 498 32.69 -4.72 14.07
N ALA A 499 32.20 -3.56 13.60
CA ALA A 499 32.95 -2.31 13.63
C ALA A 499 33.13 -1.77 15.05
N GLY A 500 32.14 -2.02 15.92
CA GLY A 500 32.13 -1.50 17.29
C GLY A 500 32.37 0.00 17.32
N ASN A 501 33.46 0.42 17.99
CA ASN A 501 33.89 1.81 18.10
C ASN A 501 35.12 2.15 17.23
N GLU A 502 35.59 1.25 16.37
CA GLU A 502 36.84 1.44 15.62
C GLU A 502 36.71 2.52 14.55
N ARG A 503 35.66 2.44 13.72
CA ARG A 503 35.35 3.45 12.69
C ARG A 503 33.84 3.61 12.55
N LYS A 504 33.39 4.86 12.42
CA LYS A 504 31.96 5.14 12.26
C LYS A 504 31.50 4.77 10.84
N LEU A 505 30.39 4.04 10.75
CA LEU A 505 29.72 3.77 9.48
C LEU A 505 28.60 4.79 9.23
N HIS A 506 28.56 5.30 8.00
CA HIS A 506 27.54 6.23 7.52
C HIS A 506 26.79 5.60 6.35
N PHE A 507 25.49 5.37 6.49
CA PHE A 507 24.71 4.67 5.49
C PHE A 507 23.94 5.64 4.60
N PHE A 508 24.07 5.49 3.28
CA PHE A 508 23.17 6.16 2.37
C PHE A 508 21.76 5.57 2.46
N TYR A 509 20.77 6.44 2.61
CA TYR A 509 19.38 6.07 2.77
C TYR A 509 18.49 7.00 1.93
N ALA A 510 17.45 6.45 1.31
CA ALA A 510 16.49 7.26 0.58
C ALA A 510 15.58 8.00 1.58
N ASP A 511 15.32 9.27 1.29
CA ASP A 511 14.55 10.16 2.14
C ASP A 511 13.13 9.60 2.39
N PRO A 512 12.71 9.33 3.64
CA PRO A 512 11.38 8.80 3.96
C PRO A 512 10.23 9.66 3.45
N GLU A 513 10.44 10.97 3.29
CA GLU A 513 9.45 11.88 2.72
C GLU A 513 9.18 11.59 1.23
N LYS A 514 10.19 11.09 0.51
CA LYS A 514 10.10 10.77 -0.93
C LYS A 514 9.78 9.30 -1.20
N GLU A 515 10.16 8.41 -0.30
CA GLU A 515 9.87 6.98 -0.38
C GLU A 515 9.19 6.50 0.91
N PRO A 516 7.85 6.60 1.02
CA PRO A 516 7.11 6.27 2.25
C PRO A 516 7.29 4.83 2.72
N ASP A 517 7.59 3.90 1.80
CA ASP A 517 7.93 2.51 2.10
C ASP A 517 9.14 2.38 3.04
N ASN A 518 10.01 3.40 3.10
CA ASN A 518 11.20 3.46 3.93
C ASN A 518 10.91 3.87 5.38
N ALA A 519 9.79 4.53 5.67
CA ALA A 519 9.39 4.89 7.02
C ALA A 519 9.29 3.68 7.98
N PHE A 520 9.13 2.47 7.44
CA PHE A 520 9.12 1.23 8.21
C PHE A 520 10.47 0.89 8.86
N PHE A 521 11.60 1.24 8.23
CA PHE A 521 12.92 0.84 8.74
C PHE A 521 13.48 1.81 9.77
N GLU A 522 12.98 3.04 9.83
CA GLU A 522 13.49 4.07 10.74
C GLU A 522 13.34 3.73 12.23
N PRO A 523 12.16 3.30 12.72
CA PRO A 523 12.03 2.82 14.10
C PRO A 523 12.91 1.61 14.40
N PHE A 524 13.18 0.77 13.38
CA PHE A 524 13.99 -0.42 13.51
C PHE A 524 15.47 -0.09 13.74
N TYR A 525 16.10 0.67 12.84
CA TYR A 525 17.52 0.96 13.00
C TYR A 525 17.79 1.88 14.19
N LYS A 526 16.90 2.83 14.52
CA LYS A 526 17.06 3.68 15.72
C LYS A 526 17.06 2.87 17.03
N ARG A 527 16.32 1.74 17.08
CA ARG A 527 16.31 0.86 18.26
C ARG A 527 17.60 0.03 18.38
N TYR A 528 18.09 -0.49 17.27
CA TYR A 528 19.27 -1.37 17.27
C TYR A 528 20.57 -0.57 17.31
N PHE A 529 20.58 0.63 16.71
CA PHE A 529 21.73 1.50 16.58
C PHE A 529 21.30 2.98 16.69
N PRO A 530 21.07 3.49 17.91
CA PRO A 530 20.64 4.87 18.12
C PRO A 530 21.67 5.90 17.60
N ASP A 531 22.95 5.55 17.58
CA ASP A 531 24.05 6.41 17.09
C ASP A 531 24.33 6.26 15.59
N LEU A 532 23.49 5.51 14.86
CA LEU A 532 23.64 5.28 13.42
C LEU A 532 23.63 6.62 12.66
N SER A 533 24.70 6.86 11.90
CA SER A 533 24.76 8.01 11.01
C SER A 533 24.12 7.68 9.68
N VAL A 534 23.02 8.38 9.36
CA VAL A 534 22.28 8.21 8.11
C VAL A 534 22.53 9.41 7.20
N ILE A 535 22.81 9.13 5.93
CA ILE A 535 23.05 10.14 4.89
C ILE A 535 21.92 10.05 3.86
N TYR A 536 21.13 11.11 3.74
CA TYR A 536 20.04 11.13 2.75
C TYR A 536 20.55 11.39 1.33
N ASN A 537 19.89 10.81 0.32
CA ASN A 537 20.24 10.98 -1.09
C ASN A 537 19.85 12.37 -1.64
N ASN A 538 20.50 13.42 -1.15
CA ASN A 538 20.30 14.81 -1.55
C ASN A 538 21.62 15.61 -1.49
N LYS A 539 21.60 16.89 -1.91
CA LYS A 539 22.80 17.75 -1.92
C LYS A 539 23.46 17.87 -0.54
N ARG A 540 22.69 17.94 0.55
CA ARG A 540 23.21 18.01 1.93
C ARG A 540 23.88 16.69 2.31
N GLY A 541 23.30 15.55 1.93
CA GLY A 541 23.88 14.23 2.18
C GLY A 541 25.21 14.00 1.45
N MET A 542 25.35 14.49 0.21
CA MET A 542 26.65 14.46 -0.48
C MET A 542 27.75 15.21 0.27
N VAL A 543 27.40 16.34 0.90
CA VAL A 543 28.33 17.10 1.77
C VAL A 543 28.64 16.33 3.06
N ALA A 544 27.64 15.67 3.66
CA ALA A 544 27.84 14.83 4.85
C ALA A 544 28.77 13.64 4.56
N ALA A 545 28.57 12.94 3.44
CA ALA A 545 29.44 11.83 3.00
C ALA A 545 30.87 12.30 2.75
N ALA A 546 31.03 13.46 2.10
CA ALA A 546 32.33 14.09 1.90
C ALA A 546 33.05 14.40 3.23
N ARG A 547 32.33 14.86 4.26
CA ARG A 547 32.90 15.10 5.59
C ARG A 547 33.29 13.80 6.29
N ALA A 548 32.42 12.78 6.25
CA ALA A 548 32.69 11.47 6.81
C ALA A 548 33.98 10.87 6.22
N LEU A 549 34.11 10.86 4.88
CA LEU A 549 35.31 10.33 4.22
C LEU A 549 36.58 11.12 4.58
N LYS A 550 36.49 12.45 4.71
CA LYS A 550 37.63 13.29 5.16
C LYS A 550 38.07 12.97 6.59
N ASN A 551 37.12 12.62 7.46
CA ASN A 551 37.40 12.22 8.84
C ASN A 551 37.97 10.80 8.95
N GLY A 552 38.10 10.09 7.82
CA GLY A 552 38.51 8.69 7.84
C GLY A 552 37.39 7.75 8.30
N ASP A 553 36.12 8.16 8.23
CA ASP A 553 34.98 7.26 8.46
C ASP A 553 34.68 6.43 7.21
N ILE A 554 33.75 5.48 7.33
CA ILE A 554 33.32 4.57 6.26
C ILE A 554 31.93 4.98 5.78
N VAL A 555 31.75 5.10 4.47
CA VAL A 555 30.45 5.35 3.84
C VAL A 555 29.94 4.06 3.19
N VAL A 556 28.73 3.64 3.54
CA VAL A 556 28.08 2.46 2.95
C VAL A 556 27.08 2.90 1.88
N ILE A 557 27.25 2.39 0.67
CA ILE A 557 26.47 2.75 -0.51
C ILE A 557 25.93 1.47 -1.16
N LEU A 558 24.64 1.49 -1.52
CA LEU A 558 24.03 0.43 -2.33
C LEU A 558 24.18 0.79 -3.81
N PRO A 559 25.08 0.13 -4.57
CA PRO A 559 25.45 0.55 -5.93
C PRO A 559 24.36 0.28 -6.98
N ASP A 560 23.40 -0.59 -6.70
CA ASP A 560 22.37 -1.07 -7.62
C ASP A 560 21.05 -0.29 -7.52
N VAL A 561 21.12 0.94 -7.01
CA VAL A 561 20.02 1.91 -7.10
C VAL A 561 20.08 2.59 -8.47
N PHE A 562 18.99 2.48 -9.21
CA PHE A 562 18.83 3.05 -10.53
C PHE A 562 17.93 4.29 -10.48
N ASN A 563 18.40 5.44 -10.98
CA ASN A 563 17.64 6.69 -11.07
C ASN A 563 17.85 7.35 -12.44
N SER A 564 17.09 8.40 -12.77
CA SER A 564 17.02 9.05 -14.09
C SER A 564 17.93 10.28 -14.27
N ALA A 565 18.63 10.75 -13.23
CA ALA A 565 19.43 11.98 -13.27
C ALA A 565 20.93 11.71 -13.14
N HIS A 566 21.72 12.17 -14.12
CA HIS A 566 23.20 12.09 -14.22
C HIS A 566 23.79 10.72 -13.88
N ASN A 567 23.86 9.85 -14.89
CA ASN A 567 24.31 8.47 -14.75
C ASN A 567 25.54 8.18 -15.61
N THR A 568 26.26 7.11 -15.25
CA THR A 568 27.29 6.50 -16.09
C THR A 568 26.79 5.17 -16.64
N SER A 569 27.27 4.79 -17.82
CA SER A 569 26.89 3.52 -18.46
C SER A 569 27.88 2.42 -18.10
N VAL A 570 27.38 1.24 -17.72
CA VAL A 570 28.19 0.05 -17.46
C VAL A 570 27.59 -1.18 -18.13
N SER A 571 28.41 -2.14 -18.52
CA SER A 571 27.98 -3.43 -19.02
C SER A 571 27.69 -4.36 -17.84
N PHE A 572 26.46 -4.87 -17.77
CA PHE A 572 26.01 -5.76 -16.71
C PHE A 572 25.10 -6.86 -17.28
N LEU A 573 25.45 -8.12 -17.02
CA LEU A 573 24.77 -9.30 -17.58
C LEU A 573 24.67 -9.28 -19.12
N GLY A 574 25.65 -8.67 -19.79
CA GLY A 574 25.70 -8.53 -21.25
C GLY A 574 24.76 -7.46 -21.81
N LYS A 575 24.26 -6.54 -20.97
CA LYS A 575 23.46 -5.38 -21.38
C LYS A 575 24.06 -4.11 -20.79
N ASP A 576 23.98 -3.03 -21.55
CA ASP A 576 24.36 -1.72 -21.06
C ASP A 576 23.25 -1.16 -20.19
N ILE A 577 23.60 -0.77 -18.97
CA ILE A 577 22.69 -0.20 -17.98
C ILE A 577 23.25 1.12 -17.44
N SER A 578 22.34 1.97 -17.02
CA SER A 578 22.63 3.30 -16.50
C SER A 578 22.68 3.25 -14.95
N VAL A 579 23.82 3.65 -14.37
CA VAL A 579 24.09 3.54 -12.91
C VAL A 579 24.57 4.87 -12.33
N MET A 580 24.33 5.07 -11.03
CA MET A 580 24.70 6.32 -10.35
C MET A 580 26.22 6.39 -10.10
N PRO A 581 26.88 7.52 -10.40
CA PRO A 581 28.34 7.64 -10.32
C PRO A 581 28.88 8.00 -8.92
N GLY A 582 28.05 7.94 -7.87
CA GLY A 582 28.42 8.41 -6.52
C GLY A 582 29.68 7.77 -5.94
N ILE A 583 29.84 6.44 -6.10
CA ILE A 583 31.04 5.71 -5.65
C ILE A 583 32.28 6.20 -6.42
N ALA A 584 32.16 6.37 -7.74
CA ALA A 584 33.24 6.88 -8.57
C ALA A 584 33.66 8.30 -8.17
N TYR A 585 32.69 9.19 -7.93
CA TYR A 585 32.95 10.55 -7.46
C TYR A 585 33.77 10.56 -6.16
N PHE A 586 33.36 9.78 -5.16
CA PHE A 586 34.06 9.73 -3.88
C PHE A 586 35.42 9.04 -3.97
N ASN A 587 35.55 7.97 -4.76
CA ASN A 587 36.83 7.34 -5.04
C ASN A 587 37.81 8.34 -5.67
N LYS A 588 37.41 9.04 -6.73
CA LYS A 588 38.26 10.01 -7.43
C LYS A 588 38.67 11.19 -6.56
N LYS A 589 37.73 11.73 -5.78
CA LYS A 589 37.95 12.96 -4.99
C LYS A 589 38.70 12.72 -3.68
N TYR A 590 38.51 11.57 -3.04
CA TYR A 590 39.07 11.28 -1.72
C TYR A 590 40.04 10.11 -1.71
N ASN A 591 40.38 9.55 -2.89
CA ASN A 591 41.13 8.30 -3.03
C ASN A 591 40.55 7.19 -2.14
N ALA A 592 39.21 7.17 -2.02
CA ALA A 592 38.52 6.29 -1.11
C ALA A 592 38.60 4.84 -1.60
N ARG A 593 39.00 3.92 -0.73
CA ARG A 593 38.99 2.47 -1.02
C ARG A 593 37.55 2.01 -1.25
N VAL A 594 37.32 1.08 -2.17
CA VAL A 594 35.97 0.56 -2.45
C VAL A 594 35.97 -0.93 -2.19
N ILE A 595 35.15 -1.35 -1.22
CA ILE A 595 35.11 -2.72 -0.71
C ILE A 595 33.74 -3.31 -1.01
N PRO A 596 33.64 -4.40 -1.80
CA PRO A 596 32.37 -5.04 -2.09
C PRO A 596 31.95 -5.92 -0.91
N VAL A 597 30.71 -5.74 -0.42
CA VAL A 597 30.13 -6.58 0.63
C VAL A 597 28.80 -7.15 0.16
N VAL A 598 28.64 -8.47 0.24
CA VAL A 598 27.42 -9.15 -0.21
C VAL A 598 26.85 -10.02 0.91
N SER A 599 25.54 -9.95 1.10
CA SER A 599 24.80 -10.74 2.08
C SER A 599 24.01 -11.83 1.36
N GLU A 600 24.38 -13.10 1.52
CA GLU A 600 23.72 -14.24 0.87
C GLU A 600 22.85 -14.99 1.89
N PHE A 601 21.63 -15.38 1.52
CA PHE A 601 20.82 -16.21 2.40
C PHE A 601 21.41 -17.62 2.53
N SER A 602 21.51 -18.14 3.75
CA SER A 602 21.92 -19.53 4.02
C SER A 602 20.70 -20.44 4.23
N GLY A 603 20.92 -21.75 4.14
CA GLY A 603 19.86 -22.77 4.21
C GLY A 603 19.13 -22.88 5.55
N ASN A 604 19.73 -22.41 6.65
CA ASN A 604 19.19 -22.51 8.01
C ASN A 604 18.67 -21.16 8.52
N LEU A 605 17.89 -20.44 7.70
CA LEU A 605 17.38 -19.07 7.96
C LEU A 605 18.46 -17.97 8.09
N GLY A 606 19.72 -18.33 8.37
CA GLY A 606 20.85 -17.44 8.50
C GLY A 606 21.26 -16.68 7.24
N VAL A 607 22.24 -15.80 7.39
CA VAL A 607 22.79 -14.99 6.30
C VAL A 607 24.31 -15.04 6.41
N ARG A 608 24.97 -15.26 5.28
CA ARG A 608 26.42 -15.21 5.16
C ARG A 608 26.83 -13.89 4.56
N ILE A 609 27.67 -13.16 5.28
CA ILE A 609 28.21 -11.88 4.83
C ILE A 609 29.63 -12.11 4.30
N TYR A 610 29.81 -11.76 3.03
CA TYR A 610 31.08 -11.87 2.33
C TYR A 610 31.67 -10.47 2.18
N VAL A 611 32.86 -10.26 2.76
CA VAL A 611 33.62 -9.03 2.63
C VAL A 611 34.75 -9.29 1.64
N GLY A 612 34.66 -8.68 0.46
CA GLY A 612 35.68 -8.82 -0.57
C GLY A 612 36.92 -7.96 -0.27
N ASP A 613 37.92 -8.11 -1.12
CA ASP A 613 39.12 -7.27 -1.10
C ASP A 613 38.83 -5.89 -1.70
N ASP A 614 39.72 -4.92 -1.45
CA ASP A 614 39.68 -3.62 -2.11
C ASP A 614 39.67 -3.78 -3.64
N LEU A 615 38.70 -3.14 -4.31
CA LEU A 615 38.63 -3.15 -5.77
C LEU A 615 39.85 -2.44 -6.37
N LYS A 616 40.41 -3.04 -7.43
CA LYS A 616 41.55 -2.49 -8.16
C LYS A 616 41.07 -1.45 -9.17
N LEU A 617 40.87 -0.22 -8.70
CA LEU A 617 40.23 0.84 -9.49
C LEU A 617 41.17 1.68 -10.35
N LYS A 618 42.50 1.63 -10.14
CA LYS A 618 43.46 2.41 -10.94
C LYS A 618 43.85 1.65 -12.20
N LYS A 619 43.86 2.34 -13.34
CA LYS A 619 44.47 1.82 -14.58
C LYS A 619 45.99 1.72 -14.38
N SER A 620 46.64 0.78 -15.06
CA SER A 620 48.06 0.45 -14.88
C SER A 620 49.04 1.57 -15.25
N ASN A 621 48.55 2.67 -15.85
CA ASN A 621 49.27 3.91 -16.09
C ASN A 621 48.60 5.02 -15.26
N LEU A 622 49.40 5.89 -14.63
CA LEU A 622 49.11 6.87 -13.54
C LEU A 622 47.91 7.84 -13.66
N GLU A 623 46.94 7.62 -14.54
CA GLU A 623 45.73 8.44 -14.66
C GLU A 623 44.66 8.10 -13.60
N LEU A 624 43.91 9.12 -13.15
CA LEU A 624 42.71 8.92 -12.35
C LEU A 624 41.66 8.17 -13.20
N PRO A 625 41.02 7.12 -12.68
CA PRO A 625 40.04 6.35 -13.44
C PRO A 625 38.80 7.20 -13.77
N ASP A 626 38.23 6.96 -14.95
CA ASP A 626 36.95 7.52 -15.35
C ASP A 626 35.78 6.89 -14.56
N ASP A 627 34.66 7.60 -14.47
CA ASP A 627 33.53 7.18 -13.63
C ASP A 627 32.93 5.85 -14.10
N ALA A 628 32.96 5.59 -15.41
CA ALA A 628 32.48 4.34 -16.00
C ALA A 628 33.36 3.15 -15.58
N HIS A 629 34.68 3.29 -15.57
CA HIS A 629 35.61 2.23 -15.17
C HIS A 629 35.43 1.85 -13.69
N VAL A 630 35.36 2.85 -12.79
CA VAL A 630 35.14 2.57 -11.36
C VAL A 630 33.81 1.83 -11.15
N MET A 631 32.74 2.32 -11.79
CA MET A 631 31.44 1.67 -11.66
C MET A 631 31.41 0.30 -12.36
N GLN A 632 32.15 0.10 -13.44
CA GLN A 632 32.27 -1.19 -14.12
C GLN A 632 32.91 -2.24 -13.22
N GLU A 633 33.96 -1.90 -12.47
CA GLU A 633 34.57 -2.82 -11.49
C GLU A 633 33.59 -3.17 -10.36
N VAL A 634 32.85 -2.18 -9.85
CA VAL A 634 31.80 -2.40 -8.84
C VAL A 634 30.73 -3.36 -9.37
N PHE A 635 30.21 -3.11 -10.57
CA PHE A 635 29.16 -3.94 -11.17
C PHE A 635 29.66 -5.31 -11.62
N THR A 636 30.93 -5.45 -11.98
CA THR A 636 31.57 -6.76 -12.24
C THR A 636 31.58 -7.61 -10.97
N SER A 637 31.86 -7.00 -9.81
CA SER A 637 31.76 -7.67 -8.51
C SER A 637 30.33 -8.09 -8.19
N VAL A 638 29.35 -7.19 -8.38
CA VAL A 638 27.91 -7.50 -8.19
C VAL A 638 27.47 -8.63 -9.14
N GLU A 639 27.87 -8.59 -10.40
CA GLU A 639 27.47 -9.54 -11.44
C GLU A 639 27.91 -10.96 -11.08
N LYS A 640 29.12 -11.13 -10.53
CA LYS A 640 29.62 -12.43 -10.05
C LYS A 640 28.65 -13.06 -9.06
N TRP A 641 28.09 -12.27 -8.14
CA TRP A 641 27.14 -12.76 -7.14
C TRP A 641 25.74 -12.98 -7.71
N VAL A 642 25.27 -12.10 -8.57
CA VAL A 642 23.99 -12.27 -9.28
C VAL A 642 23.99 -13.53 -10.15
N ARG A 643 25.10 -13.86 -10.81
CA ARG A 643 25.25 -15.11 -11.56
C ARG A 643 25.27 -16.34 -10.66
N LYS A 644 25.89 -16.25 -9.48
CA LYS A 644 25.97 -17.35 -8.51
C LYS A 644 24.62 -17.63 -7.84
N SER A 645 23.88 -16.60 -7.44
CA SER A 645 22.64 -16.72 -6.68
C SER A 645 21.63 -15.67 -7.15
N PRO A 646 21.08 -15.84 -8.36
CA PRO A 646 20.21 -14.83 -8.98
C PRO A 646 18.94 -14.57 -8.17
N GLY A 647 18.46 -15.56 -7.42
CA GLY A 647 17.28 -15.44 -6.57
C GLY A 647 17.44 -14.53 -5.35
N ASP A 648 18.68 -14.20 -4.96
CA ASP A 648 18.96 -13.34 -3.81
C ASP A 648 19.08 -11.86 -4.20
N TRP A 649 19.14 -11.52 -5.49
CA TRP A 649 19.20 -10.14 -5.92
C TRP A 649 17.80 -9.51 -6.04
N HIS A 650 17.57 -8.37 -5.38
CA HIS A 650 16.23 -7.78 -5.29
C HIS A 650 15.88 -6.83 -6.44
N CYS A 651 16.86 -6.40 -7.25
CA CYS A 651 16.68 -5.31 -8.22
C CYS A 651 16.34 -5.75 -9.65
N TRP A 652 15.94 -7.01 -9.87
CA TRP A 652 15.56 -7.53 -11.19
C TRP A 652 14.53 -6.68 -11.94
N TRP A 653 13.48 -6.21 -11.26
CA TRP A 653 12.44 -5.39 -11.89
C TRP A 653 13.01 -4.09 -12.48
N LYS A 654 13.91 -3.41 -11.75
CA LYS A 654 14.53 -2.17 -12.21
C LYS A 654 15.51 -2.41 -13.36
N PHE A 655 16.25 -3.52 -13.32
CA PHE A 655 17.10 -3.96 -14.44
C PHE A 655 16.27 -4.20 -15.71
N TYR A 656 15.18 -4.98 -15.62
CA TYR A 656 14.30 -5.23 -16.76
C TYR A 656 13.67 -3.94 -17.29
N TYR A 657 13.28 -3.02 -16.41
CA TYR A 657 12.73 -1.73 -16.82
C TYR A 657 13.72 -0.91 -17.66
N GLN A 658 15.00 -0.88 -17.28
CA GLN A 658 16.03 -0.18 -18.07
C GLN A 658 16.29 -0.84 -19.42
N VAL A 659 16.44 -2.17 -19.42
CA VAL A 659 16.73 -2.93 -20.65
C VAL A 659 15.57 -2.86 -21.64
N SER A 660 14.32 -2.85 -21.16
CA SER A 660 13.12 -2.82 -22.02
C SER A 660 12.80 -1.43 -22.58
N ASN A 661 13.07 -0.37 -21.81
CA ASN A 661 12.77 1.00 -22.24
C ASN A 661 13.94 1.68 -22.97
N GLY A 662 15.04 0.97 -23.24
CA GLY A 662 16.17 1.51 -23.98
C GLY A 662 16.77 2.76 -23.32
N MET A 663 16.76 2.84 -21.98
CA MET A 663 17.41 3.90 -21.21
C MET A 663 18.94 3.73 -21.26
N VAL A 664 19.49 3.72 -22.48
CA VAL A 664 20.91 3.94 -22.74
C VAL A 664 21.10 5.45 -22.63
N ALA A 665 22.03 5.88 -21.78
CA ALA A 665 22.40 7.28 -21.67
C ALA A 665 22.72 7.82 -23.07
N SER A 666 21.94 8.80 -23.55
CA SER A 666 22.40 9.64 -24.64
C SER A 666 23.63 10.40 -24.14
N ASN A 667 24.79 10.06 -24.71
CA ASN A 667 26.10 10.67 -24.41
C ASN A 667 26.05 12.19 -24.27
#